data_AF-X8CHN7-F1
#
_entry.id   AF-X8CHN7-F1
#
_cell.length_a   1.000
_cell.length_b   1.000
_cell.length_c   1.000
_cell.angle_alpha   90.00
_cell.angle_beta   90.00
_cell.angle_gamma   90.00
#
_symmetry.space_group_name_H-M   'P 1'
#
loop_
_entity.id
_entity.type
_entity.pdbx_description
1 polymer ?
#
loop_
_entity_poly.entity_id
_entity_poly.type
_entity_poly.pdbx_seq_one_letter_code
_entity_poly.pdbx_strand_id
1 'polypeptide(L)'
;MHAHLAATTSREDFRQLAAEHRVVPVTRKVLADSETPLSAYRKLAANRPGTFLLESAEHGRSWSRWSFIGAGAPSALTVRDGEAIWLGVVPQDAPTGGDPLRALRATLELLATGPLAGLPPLSGGMVGFFAYDLVRRLERLPELAVDDLGLPDMLLLLATDVAAVDHHEGTITLIANAVNWNGTDERVDEAYDDAVARLDVMTAALGQPLSSTVATFDRPEPRYRAQRSVEEYGKIVDYLVEQIAAGEAFQVVPSQRFEMDTAVDPIDVYRMLRVTNPSPYMYLLHVPNDAGGTDFSIVGSSPEALVTVADGVATTHPIAGTRWRGDTDEEDQLLEKELLADEKERAEHLMLVDLGRNDLGRVCAPGTVRVEDYSHIERYSHVMHLVSTVTGLLGEGRTALDAVTACFPAGTLSGAPKVRAMELIEEVEKTRRGLYGGVVGYLDFAGNADFAIAIRTALMRAGTAYVQSGGGVVADSNGPYEYTEATNKARAVLSAIAAAETLTEPGPAAMAEASARRLNSPWLIRIAQATLVVAAGALWVASRLPWVVIRSFDGLGPPKEVTLSGGAWSTALLPLAMLLLAAAVAAIAVRGWPLRALAGLLALASLAVGYLGVSLWVLPDVAVRGAELAHVSVMSLVGSERRYWGAGVTVAAAACALIAAVLLMRSASDSGSARSSAIKYTTPATRRSIARRDDASGAMLEGRQTPEMSERMIWDALDEGRDPTDAPSESDTEGR
;
A
#
# COMPACT_ATOMS: atom_id res chain seq x y z
N MET A 1 19.36 38.56 -9.33
CA MET A 1 19.82 37.61 -10.37
C MET A 1 19.22 36.26 -10.00
N HIS A 2 18.07 35.90 -10.58
CA HIS A 2 17.45 34.60 -10.27
C HIS A 2 18.20 33.53 -11.05
N ALA A 3 19.00 32.71 -10.35
CA ALA A 3 19.65 31.55 -10.94
C ALA A 3 18.57 30.61 -11.51
N HIS A 4 18.78 30.12 -12.74
CA HIS A 4 17.88 29.19 -13.39
C HIS A 4 17.80 27.90 -12.56
N LEU A 5 16.61 27.40 -12.24
CA LEU A 5 16.43 26.24 -11.35
C LEU A 5 17.24 25.01 -11.82
N ALA A 6 17.33 24.84 -13.14
CA ALA A 6 18.10 23.77 -13.80
C ALA A 6 19.53 24.17 -14.20
N ALA A 7 20.14 25.12 -13.50
CA ALA A 7 21.57 25.39 -13.67
C ALA A 7 22.35 24.11 -13.38
N THR A 8 23.20 23.71 -14.33
CA THR A 8 24.12 22.59 -14.16
C THR A 8 25.38 23.08 -13.44
N THR A 9 26.01 22.24 -12.62
CA THR A 9 27.33 22.56 -12.04
C THR A 9 28.25 23.12 -13.12
N SER A 10 28.89 24.26 -12.88
CA SER A 10 29.72 24.89 -13.89
C SER A 10 31.02 24.09 -14.10
N ARG A 11 31.61 24.19 -15.29
CA ARG A 11 32.92 23.58 -15.56
C ARG A 11 34.01 24.13 -14.64
N GLU A 12 33.92 25.40 -14.26
CA GLU A 12 34.86 26.04 -13.34
C GLU A 12 34.79 25.41 -11.95
N ASP A 13 33.58 25.27 -11.40
CA ASP A 13 33.36 24.62 -10.10
C ASP A 13 33.79 23.15 -10.15
N PHE A 14 33.50 22.46 -11.25
CA PHE A 14 33.93 21.07 -11.45
C PHE A 14 35.45 20.94 -11.42
N ARG A 15 36.19 21.81 -12.13
CA ARG A 15 37.67 21.79 -12.13
C ARG A 15 38.24 22.03 -10.74
N GLN A 16 37.64 22.93 -9.96
CA GLN A 16 38.06 23.18 -8.58
C GLN A 16 37.86 21.94 -7.70
N LEU A 17 36.67 21.32 -7.79
CA LEU A 17 36.37 20.10 -7.04
C LEU A 17 37.25 18.91 -7.47
N ALA A 18 37.52 18.76 -8.77
CA ALA A 18 38.33 17.67 -9.31
C ALA A 18 39.79 17.71 -8.85
N ALA A 19 40.31 18.88 -8.46
CA ALA A 19 41.64 19.01 -7.89
C ALA A 19 41.73 18.50 -6.44
N GLU A 20 40.60 18.47 -5.72
CA GLU A 20 40.53 18.09 -4.30
C GLU A 20 39.94 16.70 -4.08
N HIS A 21 39.11 16.22 -5.01
CA HIS A 21 38.28 15.04 -4.83
C HIS A 21 38.39 14.05 -5.98
N ARG A 22 38.33 12.75 -5.63
CA ARG A 22 38.33 11.64 -6.61
C ARG A 22 36.98 11.43 -7.26
N VAL A 23 35.88 11.75 -6.58
CA VAL A 23 34.54 11.74 -7.16
C VAL A 23 33.97 13.15 -7.15
N VAL A 24 33.47 13.61 -8.29
CA VAL A 24 32.90 14.96 -8.42
C VAL A 24 31.49 14.86 -9.01
N PRO A 25 30.45 15.23 -8.25
CA PRO A 25 29.09 15.24 -8.76
C PRO A 25 28.83 16.45 -9.66
N VAL A 26 28.46 16.20 -10.91
CA VAL A 26 27.81 17.20 -11.76
C VAL A 26 26.31 17.06 -11.56
N THR A 27 25.64 18.13 -11.14
CA THR A 27 24.23 18.07 -10.77
C THR A 27 23.36 18.96 -11.64
N ARG A 28 22.09 18.59 -11.78
CA ARG A 28 21.04 19.39 -12.42
C ARG A 28 19.71 19.15 -11.70
N LYS A 29 19.12 20.21 -11.15
CA LYS A 29 17.83 20.13 -10.47
C LYS A 29 16.68 20.53 -11.39
N VAL A 30 15.62 19.74 -11.44
CA VAL A 30 14.45 19.99 -12.29
C VAL A 30 13.15 19.96 -11.48
N LEU A 31 12.17 20.76 -11.89
CA LEU A 31 10.80 20.62 -11.40
C LEU A 31 10.19 19.34 -11.99
N ALA A 32 9.62 18.51 -11.13
CA ALA A 32 9.06 17.20 -11.48
C ALA A 32 7.80 16.92 -10.65
N ASP A 33 6.96 17.93 -10.46
CA ASP A 33 5.74 17.90 -9.63
C ASP A 33 4.67 16.91 -10.12
N SER A 34 4.78 16.46 -11.36
CA SER A 34 3.93 15.45 -11.98
C SER A 34 4.54 14.05 -11.97
N GLU A 35 5.74 13.89 -11.40
CA GLU A 35 6.42 12.62 -11.25
C GLU A 35 6.32 12.08 -9.82
N THR A 36 6.29 10.77 -9.72
CA THR A 36 6.48 10.00 -8.49
C THR A 36 7.80 9.23 -8.61
N PRO A 37 8.37 8.69 -7.52
CA PRO A 37 9.56 7.84 -7.63
C PRO A 37 9.38 6.67 -8.61
N LEU A 38 8.19 6.06 -8.63
CA LEU A 38 7.88 4.97 -9.57
C LEU A 38 7.81 5.44 -11.03
N SER A 39 7.20 6.58 -11.32
CA SER A 39 7.14 7.08 -12.71
C SER A 39 8.51 7.58 -13.18
N ALA A 40 9.27 8.26 -12.31
CA ALA A 40 10.64 8.64 -12.56
C ALA A 40 11.54 7.42 -12.80
N TYR A 41 11.43 6.37 -11.98
CA TYR A 41 12.15 5.11 -12.15
C TYR A 41 11.80 4.43 -13.49
N ARG A 42 10.52 4.38 -13.87
CA ARG A 42 10.09 3.83 -15.17
C ARG A 42 10.71 4.58 -16.36
N LYS A 43 10.88 5.91 -16.26
CA LYS A 43 11.53 6.71 -17.31
C LYS A 43 13.05 6.54 -17.31
N LEU A 44 13.66 6.67 -16.14
CA LEU A 44 15.12 6.74 -15.99
C LEU A 44 15.78 5.37 -16.06
N ALA A 45 15.24 4.37 -15.36
CA ALA A 45 15.84 3.06 -15.17
C ALA A 45 15.17 1.96 -16.03
N ALA A 46 13.85 1.99 -16.14
CA ALA A 46 13.06 1.07 -16.99
C ALA A 46 13.40 -0.43 -16.78
N ASN A 47 13.54 -0.86 -15.52
CA ASN A 47 13.89 -2.24 -15.13
C ASN A 47 15.20 -2.79 -15.72
N ARG A 48 16.08 -1.91 -16.23
CA ARG A 48 17.35 -2.35 -16.82
C ARG A 48 18.27 -2.97 -15.76
N PRO A 49 19.18 -3.87 -16.15
CA PRO A 49 20.20 -4.39 -15.25
C PRO A 49 21.05 -3.26 -14.66
N GLY A 50 21.49 -3.41 -13.41
CA GLY A 50 22.27 -2.39 -12.71
C GLY A 50 21.47 -1.15 -12.31
N THR A 51 20.15 -1.25 -12.22
CA THR A 51 19.29 -0.15 -11.75
C THR A 51 18.67 -0.47 -10.40
N PHE A 52 18.27 0.58 -9.69
CA PHE A 52 17.59 0.44 -8.40
C PHE A 52 16.61 1.58 -8.11
N LEU A 53 15.70 1.32 -7.18
CA LEU A 53 14.85 2.28 -6.51
C LEU A 53 14.91 2.03 -5.00
N LEU A 54 15.22 3.08 -4.23
CA LEU A 54 15.18 3.09 -2.77
C LEU A 54 14.15 4.13 -2.32
N GLU A 55 13.15 3.72 -1.55
CA GLU A 55 12.20 4.63 -0.89
C GLU A 55 12.17 4.34 0.61
N SER A 56 11.84 5.35 1.41
CA SER A 56 11.65 5.19 2.85
C SER A 56 10.30 5.78 3.26
N ALA A 57 9.50 4.99 3.98
CA ALA A 57 8.27 5.44 4.62
C ALA A 57 8.46 5.48 6.14
N GLU A 58 8.55 6.69 6.68
CA GLU A 58 8.71 6.97 8.10
C GLU A 58 7.52 6.37 8.89
N HIS A 59 7.84 5.39 9.75
CA HIS A 59 6.90 4.59 10.54
C HIS A 59 5.70 4.02 9.74
N GLY A 60 5.85 3.79 8.44
CA GLY A 60 4.77 3.29 7.57
C GLY A 60 3.54 4.22 7.46
N ARG A 61 3.69 5.52 7.76
CA ARG A 61 2.61 6.52 7.71
C ARG A 61 2.83 7.59 6.64
N SER A 62 4.03 8.15 6.57
CA SER A 62 4.41 9.18 5.60
C SER A 62 5.67 8.78 4.86
N TRP A 63 5.73 9.04 3.55
CA TRP A 63 6.99 8.93 2.80
C TRP A 63 7.98 9.96 3.34
N SER A 64 9.22 9.53 3.54
CA SER A 64 10.33 10.43 3.87
C SER A 64 10.54 11.44 2.73
N ARG A 65 11.33 12.48 2.99
CA ARG A 65 11.59 13.53 1.99
C ARG A 65 12.20 12.99 0.70
N TRP A 66 12.99 11.92 0.75
CA TRP A 66 13.82 11.49 -0.38
C TRP A 66 13.49 10.08 -0.88
N SER A 67 13.64 9.91 -2.19
CA SER A 67 13.78 8.58 -2.83
C SER A 67 14.93 8.62 -3.82
N PHE A 68 15.62 7.50 -3.99
CA PHE A 68 16.83 7.42 -4.81
C PHE A 68 16.67 6.41 -5.92
N ILE A 69 17.02 6.81 -7.14
CA ILE A 69 16.99 5.97 -8.33
C ILE A 69 18.39 5.88 -8.90
N GLY A 70 18.88 4.66 -9.11
CA GLY A 70 20.05 4.41 -9.95
C GLY A 70 19.61 4.22 -11.40
N ALA A 71 20.01 5.13 -12.29
CA ALA A 71 19.57 5.13 -13.69
C ALA A 71 20.28 4.09 -14.58
N GLY A 72 21.30 3.42 -14.03
CA GLY A 72 22.03 2.32 -14.68
C GLY A 72 23.51 2.38 -14.33
N ALA A 73 23.96 1.45 -13.49
CA ALA A 73 25.37 1.31 -13.15
C ALA A 73 26.07 0.41 -14.19
N PRO A 74 27.07 0.93 -14.93
CA PRO A 74 27.80 0.13 -15.91
C PRO A 74 28.78 -0.86 -15.25
N SER A 75 28.98 -0.76 -13.94
CA SER A 75 29.99 -1.50 -13.18
C SER A 75 29.42 -1.95 -11.83
N ALA A 76 29.77 -3.17 -11.42
CA ALA A 76 29.43 -3.69 -10.08
C ALA A 76 30.58 -4.51 -9.51
N LEU A 77 30.92 -4.29 -8.23
CA LEU A 77 31.88 -5.12 -7.50
C LEU A 77 31.16 -6.31 -6.89
N THR A 78 31.64 -7.53 -7.16
CA THR A 78 31.02 -8.77 -6.67
C THR A 78 32.06 -9.87 -6.42
N VAL A 79 31.61 -11.10 -6.17
CA VAL A 79 32.44 -12.26 -5.85
C VAL A 79 32.27 -13.34 -6.90
N ARG A 80 33.38 -13.93 -7.34
CA ARG A 80 33.40 -15.15 -8.15
C ARG A 80 34.53 -16.04 -7.67
N ASP A 81 34.25 -17.33 -7.51
CA ASP A 81 35.23 -18.33 -7.06
C ASP A 81 35.97 -17.90 -5.77
N GLY A 82 35.26 -17.21 -4.87
CA GLY A 82 35.79 -16.69 -3.62
C GLY A 82 36.53 -15.36 -3.70
N GLU A 83 36.76 -14.82 -4.89
CA GLU A 83 37.61 -13.66 -5.19
C GLU A 83 36.79 -12.44 -5.63
N ALA A 84 37.31 -11.23 -5.35
CA ALA A 84 36.68 -9.98 -5.76
C ALA A 84 36.80 -9.72 -7.27
N ILE A 85 35.69 -9.49 -7.96
CA ILE A 85 35.67 -9.18 -9.40
C ILE A 85 34.74 -8.01 -9.71
N TRP A 86 34.97 -7.35 -10.85
CA TRP A 86 34.06 -6.33 -11.39
C TRP A 86 33.26 -6.89 -12.56
N LEU A 87 31.95 -6.68 -12.54
CA LEU A 87 31.06 -6.91 -13.68
C LEU A 87 31.02 -5.65 -14.56
N GLY A 88 30.81 -5.85 -15.86
CA GLY A 88 30.62 -4.76 -16.82
C GLY A 88 31.92 -4.00 -17.15
N VAL A 89 31.85 -2.68 -17.17
CA VAL A 89 33.02 -1.84 -17.51
C VAL A 89 33.95 -1.78 -16.29
N VAL A 90 35.07 -2.47 -16.35
CA VAL A 90 36.06 -2.49 -15.26
C VAL A 90 36.92 -1.22 -15.31
N PRO A 91 36.95 -0.40 -14.26
CA PRO A 91 37.87 0.74 -14.21
C PRO A 91 39.32 0.26 -14.07
N GLN A 92 40.25 0.85 -14.82
CA GLN A 92 41.63 0.34 -14.98
C GLN A 92 42.40 0.20 -13.66
N ASP A 93 42.19 1.11 -12.70
CA ASP A 93 42.85 1.11 -11.39
C ASP A 93 41.91 0.67 -10.24
N ALA A 94 40.75 0.09 -10.56
CA ALA A 94 39.81 -0.38 -9.54
C ALA A 94 40.38 -1.61 -8.80
N PRO A 95 40.33 -1.62 -7.45
CA PRO A 95 40.72 -2.80 -6.67
C PRO A 95 39.96 -4.06 -7.08
N THR A 96 40.68 -5.14 -7.35
CA THR A 96 40.12 -6.44 -7.77
C THR A 96 41.03 -7.58 -7.29
N GLY A 97 40.50 -8.80 -7.28
CA GLY A 97 41.14 -9.98 -6.72
C GLY A 97 41.16 -9.98 -5.19
N GLY A 98 41.51 -11.13 -4.64
CA GLY A 98 41.60 -11.41 -3.22
C GLY A 98 40.25 -11.31 -2.49
N ASP A 99 40.35 -10.93 -1.22
CA ASP A 99 39.20 -10.79 -0.34
C ASP A 99 38.28 -9.64 -0.78
N PRO A 100 36.97 -9.89 -0.98
CA PRO A 100 36.03 -8.89 -1.46
C PRO A 100 35.80 -7.71 -0.50
N LEU A 101 35.86 -7.92 0.82
CA LEU A 101 35.73 -6.82 1.79
C LEU A 101 36.96 -5.92 1.77
N ARG A 102 38.15 -6.47 1.50
CA ARG A 102 39.36 -5.66 1.28
C ARG A 102 39.29 -4.88 -0.03
N ALA A 103 38.83 -5.49 -1.12
CA ALA A 103 38.64 -4.79 -2.39
C ALA A 103 37.61 -3.65 -2.27
N LEU A 104 36.49 -3.90 -1.58
CA LEU A 104 35.49 -2.88 -1.28
C LEU A 104 36.07 -1.76 -0.42
N ARG A 105 36.80 -2.08 0.65
CA ARG A 105 37.44 -1.08 1.50
C ARG A 105 38.40 -0.18 0.70
N ALA A 106 39.29 -0.79 -0.07
CA ALA A 106 40.23 -0.06 -0.91
C ALA A 106 39.50 0.82 -1.94
N THR A 107 38.36 0.36 -2.46
CA THR A 107 37.53 1.13 -3.38
C THR A 107 36.92 2.35 -2.69
N LEU A 108 36.36 2.19 -1.49
CA LEU A 108 35.78 3.29 -0.72
C LEU A 108 36.84 4.31 -0.28
N GLU A 109 38.01 3.85 0.15
CA GLU A 109 39.15 4.72 0.51
C GLU A 109 39.66 5.51 -0.70
N LEU A 110 39.76 4.86 -1.87
CA LEU A 110 40.19 5.50 -3.11
C LEU A 110 39.16 6.52 -3.62
N LEU A 111 37.87 6.25 -3.46
CA LEU A 111 36.79 7.08 -3.99
C LEU A 111 36.20 8.07 -2.97
N ALA A 112 36.80 8.19 -1.79
CA ALA A 112 36.31 9.10 -0.76
C ALA A 112 36.34 10.56 -1.23
N THR A 113 35.22 11.26 -1.03
CA THR A 113 35.07 12.69 -1.36
C THR A 113 34.82 13.57 -0.14
N GLY A 114 34.34 12.98 0.95
CA GLY A 114 33.75 13.74 2.05
C GLY A 114 32.42 14.41 1.66
N PRO A 115 31.76 15.07 2.62
CA PRO A 115 30.46 15.69 2.41
C PRO A 115 30.58 17.01 1.62
N LEU A 116 29.91 17.09 0.48
CA LEU A 116 29.74 18.32 -0.29
C LEU A 116 28.42 18.99 0.08
N ALA A 117 28.45 20.30 0.36
CA ALA A 117 27.29 21.04 0.81
C ALA A 117 26.17 21.08 -0.25
N GLY A 118 24.92 20.93 0.18
CA GLY A 118 23.73 21.10 -0.66
C GLY A 118 23.36 19.89 -1.52
N LEU A 119 24.07 18.76 -1.39
CA LEU A 119 23.68 17.51 -2.04
C LEU A 119 22.57 16.77 -1.27
N PRO A 120 21.78 15.93 -1.95
CA PRO A 120 20.89 14.98 -1.29
C PRO A 120 21.66 13.96 -0.43
N PRO A 121 20.99 13.28 0.53
CA PRO A 121 21.64 12.33 1.44
C PRO A 121 22.43 11.22 0.73
N LEU A 122 21.91 10.71 -0.39
CA LEU A 122 22.64 9.83 -1.30
C LEU A 122 22.80 10.54 -2.65
N SER A 123 24.06 10.81 -3.01
CA SER A 123 24.44 11.44 -4.28
C SER A 123 25.27 10.54 -5.20
N GLY A 124 25.77 9.42 -4.69
CA GLY A 124 26.55 8.41 -5.40
C GLY A 124 27.23 7.48 -4.41
N GLY A 125 27.54 6.26 -4.82
CA GLY A 125 28.18 5.28 -3.93
C GLY A 125 28.17 3.86 -4.43
N MET A 126 28.46 2.93 -3.53
CA MET A 126 28.34 1.50 -3.72
C MET A 126 26.97 1.03 -3.19
N VAL A 127 26.06 0.66 -4.09
CA VAL A 127 24.66 0.32 -3.77
C VAL A 127 24.37 -1.13 -4.09
N GLY A 128 23.86 -1.91 -3.14
CA GLY A 128 23.54 -3.31 -3.40
C GLY A 128 23.31 -4.10 -2.13
N PHE A 129 23.87 -5.32 -2.07
CA PHE A 129 23.61 -6.23 -0.96
C PHE A 129 24.85 -6.96 -0.46
N PHE A 130 24.78 -7.37 0.81
CA PHE A 130 25.62 -8.41 1.41
C PHE A 130 24.74 -9.62 1.72
N ALA A 131 25.08 -10.79 1.17
CA ALA A 131 24.43 -12.04 1.51
C ALA A 131 24.79 -12.41 2.96
N TYR A 132 23.88 -13.09 3.67
CA TYR A 132 24.12 -13.60 5.02
C TYR A 132 25.42 -14.41 5.09
N ASP A 133 25.67 -15.25 4.09
CA ASP A 133 26.84 -16.12 4.02
C ASP A 133 28.18 -15.37 3.93
N LEU A 134 28.20 -14.06 3.68
CA LEU A 134 29.38 -13.21 3.85
C LEU A 134 29.98 -13.33 5.26
N VAL A 135 29.15 -13.61 6.27
CA VAL A 135 29.60 -13.80 7.66
C VAL A 135 30.63 -14.92 7.80
N ARG A 136 30.66 -15.90 6.88
CA ARG A 136 31.65 -16.99 6.87
C ARG A 136 33.08 -16.48 6.64
N ARG A 137 33.24 -15.24 6.18
CA ARG A 137 34.55 -14.54 6.08
C ARG A 137 34.92 -13.78 7.35
N LEU A 138 33.94 -13.50 8.21
CA LEU A 138 34.10 -12.77 9.47
C LEU A 138 34.26 -13.74 10.64
N GLU A 139 33.52 -14.85 10.62
CA GLU A 139 33.45 -15.87 11.66
C GLU A 139 33.56 -17.26 11.04
N ARG A 140 34.13 -18.21 11.80
CA ARG A 140 34.23 -19.60 11.36
C ARG A 140 32.93 -20.34 11.66
N LEU A 141 32.25 -20.80 10.62
CA LEU A 141 31.01 -21.59 10.73
C LEU A 141 31.17 -23.00 10.13
N PRO A 142 30.33 -23.97 10.50
CA PRO A 142 30.23 -25.25 9.80
C PRO A 142 29.74 -25.07 8.35
N GLU A 143 29.95 -26.09 7.51
CA GLU A 143 29.47 -26.14 6.12
C GLU A 143 28.59 -27.39 5.95
N LEU A 144 27.38 -27.32 6.49
CA LEU A 144 26.40 -28.40 6.52
C LEU A 144 25.24 -28.15 5.54
N ALA A 145 24.77 -26.91 5.49
CA ALA A 145 23.66 -26.49 4.66
C ALA A 145 24.08 -26.39 3.18
N VAL A 146 23.21 -26.82 2.27
CA VAL A 146 23.50 -26.83 0.83
C VAL A 146 23.40 -25.42 0.24
N ASP A 147 24.41 -24.99 -0.51
CA ASP A 147 24.36 -23.74 -1.28
C ASP A 147 23.61 -23.96 -2.60
N ASP A 148 22.30 -23.75 -2.59
CA ASP A 148 21.44 -24.05 -3.73
C ASP A 148 21.06 -22.82 -4.57
N LEU A 149 21.17 -21.61 -4.02
CA LEU A 149 20.93 -20.37 -4.74
C LEU A 149 22.17 -19.89 -5.50
N GLY A 150 23.38 -20.22 -5.03
CA GLY A 150 24.63 -19.83 -5.67
C GLY A 150 24.78 -18.31 -5.82
N LEU A 151 24.34 -17.55 -4.80
CA LEU A 151 24.46 -16.10 -4.78
C LEU A 151 25.89 -15.71 -4.39
N PRO A 152 26.43 -14.59 -4.91
CA PRO A 152 27.70 -14.07 -4.43
C PRO A 152 27.56 -13.54 -3.00
N ASP A 153 28.63 -13.58 -2.21
CA ASP A 153 28.63 -13.03 -0.84
C ASP A 153 28.28 -11.54 -0.81
N MET A 154 28.60 -10.81 -1.88
CA MET A 154 28.20 -9.42 -2.07
C MET A 154 28.06 -9.07 -3.54
N LEU A 155 27.21 -8.09 -3.83
CA LEU A 155 27.24 -7.35 -5.09
C LEU A 155 26.84 -5.90 -4.84
N LEU A 156 27.71 -4.98 -5.23
CA LEU A 156 27.51 -3.55 -5.06
C LEU A 156 27.71 -2.83 -6.40
N LEU A 157 26.66 -2.21 -6.88
CA LEU A 157 26.66 -1.34 -8.05
C LEU A 157 27.46 -0.07 -7.75
N LEU A 158 28.34 0.31 -8.67
CA LEU A 158 28.95 1.64 -8.65
C LEU A 158 27.93 2.66 -9.20
N ALA A 159 27.14 3.23 -8.30
CA ALA A 159 26.03 4.10 -8.61
C ALA A 159 26.52 5.52 -8.91
N THR A 160 26.94 5.77 -10.15
CA THR A 160 27.39 7.10 -10.59
C THR A 160 26.27 7.99 -11.10
N ASP A 161 25.21 7.40 -11.66
CA ASP A 161 24.07 8.10 -12.25
C ASP A 161 22.86 7.93 -11.33
N VAL A 162 22.59 8.97 -10.53
CA VAL A 162 21.59 8.95 -9.48
C VAL A 162 20.58 10.07 -9.70
N ALA A 163 19.31 9.75 -9.51
CA ALA A 163 18.24 10.75 -9.39
C ALA A 163 17.66 10.71 -7.98
N ALA A 164 17.82 11.82 -7.26
CA ALA A 164 17.23 12.02 -5.94
C ALA A 164 15.90 12.77 -6.09
N VAL A 165 14.80 12.10 -5.76
CA VAL A 165 13.44 12.66 -5.81
C VAL A 165 13.12 13.30 -4.47
N ASP A 166 12.86 14.61 -4.48
CA ASP A 166 12.42 15.38 -3.31
C ASP A 166 10.89 15.48 -3.31
N HIS A 167 10.25 14.70 -2.43
CA HIS A 167 8.78 14.68 -2.30
C HIS A 167 8.20 15.99 -1.79
N HIS A 168 8.97 16.75 -1.00
CA HIS A 168 8.50 17.99 -0.40
C HIS A 168 8.56 19.15 -1.40
N GLU A 169 9.64 19.25 -2.17
CA GLU A 169 9.80 20.31 -3.18
C GLU A 169 9.18 19.98 -4.53
N GLY A 170 8.80 18.72 -4.78
CA GLY A 170 8.31 18.26 -6.08
C GLY A 170 9.40 18.38 -7.16
N THR A 171 10.65 18.10 -6.79
CA THR A 171 11.81 18.26 -7.67
C THR A 171 12.62 16.97 -7.75
N ILE A 172 13.41 16.84 -8.82
CA ILE A 172 14.41 15.78 -8.96
C ILE A 172 15.77 16.43 -9.13
N THR A 173 16.73 16.05 -8.28
CA THR A 173 18.14 16.38 -8.46
C THR A 173 18.81 15.23 -9.19
N LEU A 174 19.15 15.45 -10.46
CA LEU A 174 19.94 14.53 -11.27
C LEU A 174 21.43 14.72 -10.95
N ILE A 175 22.15 13.62 -10.80
CA ILE A 175 23.55 13.59 -10.40
C ILE A 175 24.28 12.60 -11.29
N ALA A 176 25.30 13.10 -11.99
CA ALA A 176 26.26 12.28 -12.73
C ALA A 176 27.63 12.48 -12.10
N ASN A 177 28.12 11.44 -11.42
CA ASN A 177 29.42 11.45 -10.78
C ASN A 177 30.53 11.19 -11.80
N ALA A 178 31.52 12.07 -11.86
CA ALA A 178 32.80 11.80 -12.51
C ALA A 178 33.71 11.09 -11.52
N VAL A 179 34.26 9.93 -11.90
CA VAL A 179 35.09 9.09 -11.01
C VAL A 179 36.53 9.06 -11.52
N ASN A 180 37.43 9.70 -10.79
CA ASN A 180 38.86 9.82 -11.08
C ASN A 180 39.67 8.74 -10.35
N TRP A 181 39.73 7.54 -10.94
CA TRP A 181 40.44 6.38 -10.36
C TRP A 181 41.96 6.60 -10.21
N ASN A 182 42.62 7.16 -11.23
CA ASN A 182 44.08 7.34 -11.23
C ASN A 182 44.54 8.60 -10.47
N GLY A 183 43.67 9.59 -10.29
CA GLY A 183 43.98 10.82 -9.53
C GLY A 183 44.79 11.83 -10.29
N THR A 184 44.77 11.75 -11.61
CA THR A 184 45.46 12.68 -12.49
C THR A 184 44.51 13.75 -13.00
N ASP A 185 45.07 14.88 -13.42
CA ASP A 185 44.32 16.00 -13.99
C ASP A 185 44.20 15.91 -15.53
N GLU A 186 44.63 14.81 -16.14
CA GLU A 186 44.79 14.70 -17.60
C GLU A 186 43.48 14.84 -18.38
N ARG A 187 42.35 14.41 -17.78
CA ARG A 187 41.07 14.24 -18.46
C ARG A 187 39.91 15.00 -17.80
N VAL A 188 40.21 16.04 -17.02
CA VAL A 188 39.20 16.77 -16.23
C VAL A 188 38.07 17.32 -17.12
N ASP A 189 38.40 17.93 -18.25
CA ASP A 189 37.37 18.48 -19.14
C ASP A 189 36.54 17.41 -19.86
N GLU A 190 37.16 16.29 -20.23
CA GLU A 190 36.46 15.14 -20.81
C GLU A 190 35.52 14.49 -19.79
N ALA A 191 35.94 14.39 -18.53
CA ALA A 191 35.13 13.85 -17.44
C ALA A 191 33.90 14.74 -17.14
N TYR A 192 34.06 16.06 -17.23
CA TYR A 192 32.93 16.99 -17.14
C TYR A 192 31.96 16.80 -18.32
N ASP A 193 32.47 16.74 -19.55
CA ASP A 193 31.64 16.57 -20.75
C ASP A 193 30.85 15.24 -20.73
N ASP A 194 31.48 14.16 -20.28
CA ASP A 194 30.83 12.87 -20.06
C ASP A 194 29.71 12.95 -19.02
N ALA A 195 29.97 13.58 -17.86
CA ALA A 195 28.97 13.73 -16.81
C ALA A 195 27.77 14.59 -17.28
N VAL A 196 28.03 15.68 -18.01
CA VAL A 196 26.97 16.49 -18.62
C VAL A 196 26.17 15.69 -19.65
N ALA A 197 26.81 14.89 -20.49
CA ALA A 197 26.12 14.03 -21.45
C ALA A 197 25.20 13.01 -20.75
N ARG A 198 25.64 12.42 -19.64
CA ARG A 198 24.79 11.52 -18.82
C ARG A 198 23.61 12.25 -18.18
N LEU A 199 23.81 13.48 -17.69
CA LEU A 199 22.70 14.33 -17.23
C LEU A 199 21.69 14.63 -18.34
N ASP A 200 22.16 14.89 -19.56
CA ASP A 200 21.31 15.14 -20.73
C ASP A 200 20.49 13.89 -21.10
N VAL A 201 21.07 12.69 -21.02
CA VAL A 201 20.35 11.42 -21.19
C VAL A 201 19.24 11.27 -20.16
N MET A 202 19.54 11.47 -18.87
CA MET A 202 18.52 11.39 -17.80
C MET A 202 17.43 12.46 -17.97
N THR A 203 17.81 13.68 -18.34
CA THR A 203 16.88 14.79 -18.59
C THR A 203 15.94 14.46 -19.76
N ALA A 204 16.49 13.93 -20.87
CA ALA A 204 15.72 13.55 -22.05
C ALA A 204 14.76 12.38 -21.75
N ALA A 205 15.18 11.44 -20.90
CA ALA A 205 14.34 10.34 -20.42
C ALA A 205 13.16 10.86 -19.58
N LEU A 206 13.40 11.78 -18.65
CA LEU A 206 12.33 12.43 -17.88
C LEU A 206 11.34 13.20 -18.76
N GLY A 207 11.82 13.78 -19.87
CA GLY A 207 10.99 14.49 -20.84
C GLY A 207 10.03 13.61 -21.66
N GLN A 208 10.15 12.28 -21.60
CA GLN A 208 9.27 11.39 -22.36
C GLN A 208 7.87 11.28 -21.75
N PRO A 209 6.80 11.16 -22.56
CA PRO A 209 5.48 10.79 -22.05
C PRO A 209 5.50 9.35 -21.52
N LEU A 210 4.60 9.04 -20.58
CA LEU A 210 4.50 7.73 -19.95
C LEU A 210 3.06 7.21 -20.02
N SER A 211 2.88 5.95 -20.39
CA SER A 211 1.56 5.30 -20.31
C SER A 211 1.11 5.21 -18.85
N SER A 212 -0.19 5.41 -18.65
CA SER A 212 -0.84 5.24 -17.35
C SER A 212 -0.57 3.87 -16.77
N THR A 213 -0.40 3.81 -15.45
CA THR A 213 -0.34 2.56 -14.67
C THR A 213 -1.42 2.54 -13.58
N VAL A 214 -2.44 3.39 -13.73
CA VAL A 214 -3.65 3.33 -12.92
C VAL A 214 -4.23 1.93 -13.08
N ALA A 215 -4.33 1.19 -11.98
CA ALA A 215 -4.64 -0.23 -11.98
C ALA A 215 -5.59 -0.57 -10.82
N THR A 216 -6.31 -1.67 -10.99
CA THR A 216 -6.96 -2.42 -9.92
C THR A 216 -6.25 -3.76 -9.75
N PHE A 217 -6.44 -4.40 -8.60
CA PHE A 217 -5.88 -5.72 -8.31
C PHE A 217 -6.82 -6.47 -7.37
N ASP A 218 -6.77 -7.79 -7.43
CA ASP A 218 -7.39 -8.71 -6.49
C ASP A 218 -6.36 -9.27 -5.51
N ARG A 219 -6.81 -9.97 -4.47
CA ARG A 219 -5.95 -10.61 -3.47
C ARG A 219 -6.15 -12.12 -3.48
N PRO A 220 -5.70 -12.83 -4.53
CA PRO A 220 -5.79 -14.28 -4.56
C PRO A 220 -4.90 -14.89 -3.47
N GLU A 221 -5.25 -16.09 -3.03
CA GLU A 221 -4.41 -16.84 -2.12
C GLU A 221 -3.16 -17.33 -2.87
N PRO A 222 -1.94 -17.04 -2.37
CA PRO A 222 -0.71 -17.44 -3.04
C PRO A 222 -0.54 -18.96 -3.01
N ARG A 223 -0.12 -19.54 -4.14
CA ARG A 223 0.22 -20.97 -4.25
C ARG A 223 1.73 -21.13 -4.23
N TYR A 224 2.27 -21.63 -3.13
CA TYR A 224 3.70 -21.71 -2.91
C TYR A 224 4.14 -23.09 -2.42
N ARG A 225 5.43 -23.37 -2.54
CA ARG A 225 6.12 -24.51 -1.94
C ARG A 225 6.87 -24.04 -0.69
N ALA A 226 6.85 -24.85 0.37
CA ALA A 226 7.63 -24.62 1.57
C ALA A 226 8.69 -25.72 1.72
N GLN A 227 9.85 -25.39 2.29
CA GLN A 227 10.89 -26.39 2.55
C GLN A 227 10.53 -27.37 3.67
N ARG A 228 9.68 -26.96 4.63
CA ARG A 228 9.34 -27.74 5.83
C ARG A 228 7.83 -27.84 6.02
N SER A 229 7.36 -28.97 6.54
CA SER A 229 6.03 -29.07 7.14
C SER A 229 6.00 -28.46 8.54
N VAL A 230 4.81 -28.34 9.13
CA VAL A 230 4.61 -27.90 10.52
C VAL A 230 5.40 -28.80 11.49
N GLU A 231 5.35 -30.12 11.27
CA GLU A 231 6.00 -31.11 12.12
C GLU A 231 7.53 -31.07 11.99
N GLU A 232 8.05 -30.85 10.77
CA GLU A 232 9.49 -30.74 10.54
C GLU A 232 10.06 -29.46 11.16
N TYR A 233 9.38 -28.33 10.99
CA TYR A 233 9.79 -27.07 11.62
C TYR A 233 9.63 -27.13 13.14
N GLY A 234 8.57 -27.77 13.63
CA GLY A 234 8.36 -27.99 15.06
C GLY A 234 9.51 -28.75 15.72
N LYS A 235 10.04 -29.79 15.07
CA LYS A 235 11.22 -30.52 15.56
C LYS A 235 12.48 -29.65 15.62
N ILE A 236 12.64 -28.72 14.68
CA ILE A 236 13.74 -27.75 14.71
C ILE A 236 13.60 -26.85 15.94
N VAL A 237 12.40 -26.32 16.17
CA VAL A 237 12.12 -25.48 17.35
C VAL A 237 12.37 -26.26 18.64
N ASP A 238 11.85 -27.48 18.76
CA ASP A 238 12.05 -28.31 19.96
C ASP A 238 13.53 -28.58 20.21
N TYR A 239 14.31 -28.90 19.17
CA TYR A 239 15.77 -29.07 19.28
C TYR A 239 16.46 -27.79 19.79
N LEU A 240 16.12 -26.62 19.22
CA LEU A 240 16.72 -25.35 19.63
C LEU A 240 16.32 -24.96 21.06
N VAL A 241 15.08 -25.25 21.48
CA VAL A 241 14.64 -25.09 22.88
C VAL A 241 15.48 -25.97 23.80
N GLU A 242 15.78 -27.21 23.43
CA GLU A 242 16.68 -28.07 24.20
C GLU A 242 18.10 -27.48 24.31
N GLN A 243 18.65 -26.93 23.23
CA GLN A 243 19.97 -26.26 23.26
C GLN A 243 19.96 -25.01 24.14
N ILE A 244 18.89 -24.21 24.08
CA ILE A 244 18.72 -23.03 24.93
C ILE A 244 18.61 -23.44 26.40
N ALA A 245 17.84 -24.48 26.72
CA ALA A 245 17.72 -25.01 28.07
C ALA A 245 19.05 -25.58 28.61
N ALA A 246 19.91 -26.09 27.74
CA ALA A 246 21.27 -26.52 28.07
C ALA A 246 22.25 -25.35 28.30
N GLY A 247 21.84 -24.11 28.00
CA GLY A 247 22.66 -22.91 28.15
C GLY A 247 23.57 -22.61 26.97
N GLU A 248 23.35 -23.23 25.81
CA GLU A 248 24.15 -23.00 24.59
C GLU A 248 23.89 -21.60 23.99
N ALA A 249 22.63 -21.15 24.04
CA ALA A 249 22.22 -19.83 23.59
C ALA A 249 21.02 -19.34 24.43
N PHE A 250 20.77 -18.04 24.41
CA PHE A 250 19.55 -17.44 24.96
C PHE A 250 18.41 -17.43 23.94
N GLN A 251 18.76 -17.20 22.67
CA GLN A 251 17.85 -17.16 21.54
C GLN A 251 18.56 -17.58 20.26
N VAL A 252 17.84 -18.27 19.38
CA VAL A 252 18.28 -18.63 18.03
C VAL A 252 17.15 -18.36 17.06
N VAL A 253 17.45 -17.83 15.88
CA VAL A 253 16.44 -17.43 14.88
C VAL A 253 16.49 -18.39 13.69
N PRO A 254 15.87 -19.58 13.75
CA PRO A 254 15.74 -20.46 12.59
C PRO A 254 14.82 -19.86 11.53
N SER A 255 14.99 -20.31 10.28
CA SER A 255 14.15 -19.91 9.16
C SER A 255 13.90 -21.06 8.18
N GLN A 256 12.97 -20.83 7.27
CA GLN A 256 12.73 -21.72 6.14
C GLN A 256 12.36 -20.90 4.90
N ARG A 257 12.66 -21.46 3.71
CA ARG A 257 12.37 -20.82 2.44
C ARG A 257 11.05 -21.29 1.84
N PHE A 258 10.35 -20.34 1.24
CA PHE A 258 9.13 -20.50 0.46
C PHE A 258 9.40 -20.06 -0.98
N GLU A 259 8.76 -20.72 -1.94
CA GLU A 259 9.00 -20.49 -3.36
C GLU A 259 7.69 -20.47 -4.13
N MET A 260 7.57 -19.52 -5.06
CA MET A 260 6.43 -19.40 -5.95
C MET A 260 6.90 -19.18 -7.38
N ASP A 261 6.33 -19.93 -8.32
CA ASP A 261 6.58 -19.69 -9.74
C ASP A 261 5.75 -18.49 -10.18
N THR A 262 6.37 -17.54 -10.86
CA THR A 262 5.71 -16.31 -11.31
C THR A 262 6.41 -15.71 -12.51
N ALA A 263 5.63 -15.10 -13.39
CA ALA A 263 6.11 -14.33 -14.53
C ALA A 263 5.95 -12.81 -14.32
N VAL A 264 5.52 -12.39 -13.13
CA VAL A 264 5.24 -10.98 -12.84
C VAL A 264 6.52 -10.15 -12.85
N ASP A 265 6.41 -8.90 -13.30
CA ASP A 265 7.53 -7.97 -13.26
C ASP A 265 7.88 -7.59 -11.79
N PRO A 266 9.18 -7.54 -11.43
CA PRO A 266 9.61 -7.19 -10.07
C PRO A 266 9.08 -5.82 -9.57
N ILE A 267 8.94 -4.84 -10.47
CA ILE A 267 8.37 -3.53 -10.13
C ILE A 267 6.91 -3.61 -9.69
N ASP A 268 6.15 -4.59 -10.18
CA ASP A 268 4.76 -4.77 -9.82
C ASP A 268 4.60 -5.44 -8.46
N VAL A 269 5.50 -6.37 -8.11
CA VAL A 269 5.64 -6.87 -6.72
C VAL A 269 5.99 -5.71 -5.78
N TYR A 270 6.94 -4.86 -6.18
CA TYR A 270 7.32 -3.68 -5.42
C TYR A 270 6.13 -2.75 -5.20
N ARG A 271 5.31 -2.48 -6.23
CA ARG A 271 4.08 -1.68 -6.12
C ARG A 271 3.09 -2.27 -5.12
N MET A 272 2.92 -3.60 -5.09
CA MET A 272 2.02 -4.27 -4.15
C MET A 272 2.55 -4.18 -2.71
N LEU A 273 3.85 -4.38 -2.49
CA LEU A 273 4.46 -4.17 -1.18
C LEU A 273 4.32 -2.71 -0.73
N ARG A 274 4.57 -1.76 -1.63
CA ARG A 274 4.47 -0.31 -1.38
C ARG A 274 3.09 0.12 -0.89
N VAL A 275 2.02 -0.52 -1.39
CA VAL A 275 0.63 -0.22 -0.99
C VAL A 275 0.19 -0.99 0.25
N THR A 276 0.63 -2.25 0.39
CA THR A 276 0.14 -3.14 1.47
C THR A 276 0.94 -3.02 2.76
N ASN A 277 2.25 -2.85 2.65
CA ASN A 277 3.19 -2.81 3.77
C ASN A 277 4.29 -1.77 3.48
N PRO A 278 4.00 -0.46 3.50
CA PRO A 278 5.06 0.55 3.42
C PRO A 278 5.95 0.47 4.66
N SER A 279 7.27 0.40 4.46
CA SER A 279 8.25 0.29 5.54
C SER A 279 9.35 1.36 5.41
N PRO A 280 10.16 1.58 6.48
CA PRO A 280 11.29 2.50 6.44
C PRO A 280 12.31 2.17 5.33
N TYR A 281 12.37 0.92 4.87
CA TYR A 281 13.27 0.49 3.80
C TYR A 281 12.54 -0.27 2.69
N MET A 282 12.16 0.43 1.64
CA MET A 282 11.66 -0.14 0.40
C MET A 282 12.78 -0.18 -0.63
N TYR A 283 12.98 -1.32 -1.28
CA TYR A 283 14.00 -1.45 -2.32
C TYR A 283 13.56 -2.35 -3.47
N LEU A 284 13.92 -1.91 -4.67
CA LEU A 284 13.89 -2.67 -5.91
C LEU A 284 15.29 -2.59 -6.53
N LEU A 285 15.93 -3.71 -6.79
CA LEU A 285 17.28 -3.78 -7.36
C LEU A 285 17.31 -4.84 -8.47
N HIS A 286 17.77 -4.46 -9.66
CA HIS A 286 18.01 -5.40 -10.75
C HIS A 286 19.50 -5.72 -10.81
N VAL A 287 19.87 -6.91 -10.35
CA VAL A 287 21.26 -7.33 -10.24
C VAL A 287 21.77 -7.78 -11.61
N PRO A 288 22.84 -7.17 -12.14
CA PRO A 288 23.37 -7.53 -13.45
C PRO A 288 24.16 -8.84 -13.42
N ASN A 289 24.24 -9.52 -14.56
CA ASN A 289 25.16 -10.63 -14.84
C ASN A 289 26.30 -10.20 -15.79
N ASP A 290 27.23 -11.11 -16.04
CA ASP A 290 28.37 -10.92 -16.96
C ASP A 290 27.97 -10.52 -18.39
N ALA A 291 26.82 -11.00 -18.85
CA ALA A 291 26.34 -10.73 -20.20
C ALA A 291 25.63 -9.37 -20.30
N GLY A 292 25.59 -8.59 -19.21
CA GLY A 292 24.91 -7.30 -19.15
C GLY A 292 23.38 -7.42 -19.08
N GLY A 293 22.84 -8.62 -18.81
CA GLY A 293 21.43 -8.86 -18.50
C GLY A 293 21.16 -8.87 -17.00
N THR A 294 19.90 -9.04 -16.59
CA THR A 294 19.54 -9.21 -15.17
C THR A 294 19.74 -10.67 -14.78
N ASP A 295 20.57 -10.96 -13.78
CA ASP A 295 20.65 -12.31 -13.19
C ASP A 295 19.39 -12.59 -12.35
N PHE A 296 19.12 -11.69 -11.41
CA PHE A 296 17.96 -11.74 -10.53
C PHE A 296 17.57 -10.33 -10.08
N SER A 297 16.36 -10.22 -9.54
CA SER A 297 15.86 -9.00 -8.93
C SER A 297 15.62 -9.19 -7.45
N ILE A 298 15.90 -8.15 -6.67
CA ILE A 298 15.62 -8.10 -5.23
C ILE A 298 14.51 -7.08 -5.03
N VAL A 299 13.44 -7.49 -4.37
CA VAL A 299 12.27 -6.65 -4.09
C VAL A 299 11.90 -6.81 -2.62
N GLY A 300 11.94 -5.74 -1.84
CA GLY A 300 11.67 -5.84 -0.40
C GLY A 300 11.08 -4.60 0.24
N SER A 301 10.51 -4.82 1.42
CA SER A 301 9.93 -3.82 2.31
C SER A 301 10.32 -4.16 3.75
N SER A 302 11.57 -3.86 4.09
CA SER A 302 12.15 -4.21 5.38
C SER A 302 11.75 -3.17 6.45
N PRO A 303 11.30 -3.63 7.63
CA PRO A 303 10.98 -2.76 8.75
C PRO A 303 12.21 -2.31 9.55
N GLU A 304 13.38 -2.93 9.37
CA GLU A 304 14.49 -2.84 10.33
C GLU A 304 15.83 -2.55 9.63
N ALA A 305 16.58 -1.61 10.20
CA ALA A 305 17.95 -1.29 9.81
C ALA A 305 18.94 -2.22 10.52
N LEU A 306 20.02 -2.62 9.84
CA LEU A 306 21.17 -3.19 10.53
C LEU A 306 21.92 -2.08 11.26
N VAL A 307 22.37 -1.07 10.50
CA VAL A 307 23.09 0.09 10.98
C VAL A 307 22.99 1.22 9.95
N THR A 308 22.82 2.44 10.45
CA THR A 308 22.96 3.68 9.70
C THR A 308 24.20 4.41 10.21
N VAL A 309 25.04 4.89 9.31
CA VAL A 309 26.21 5.70 9.62
C VAL A 309 26.05 7.05 8.94
N ALA A 310 26.01 8.11 9.73
CA ALA A 310 25.91 9.47 9.23
C ALA A 310 26.91 10.36 9.99
N ASP A 311 27.74 11.11 9.26
CA ASP A 311 28.70 12.07 9.84
C ASP A 311 29.58 11.46 10.95
N GLY A 312 30.02 10.21 10.74
CA GLY A 312 30.85 9.47 11.69
C GLY A 312 30.10 8.88 12.89
N VAL A 313 28.78 9.03 12.98
CA VAL A 313 27.93 8.44 14.02
C VAL A 313 27.26 7.18 13.48
N ALA A 314 27.51 6.04 14.13
CA ALA A 314 26.86 4.78 13.82
C ALA A 314 25.68 4.56 14.77
N THR A 315 24.51 4.24 14.21
CA THR A 315 23.25 4.06 14.94
C THR A 315 22.57 2.78 14.48
N THR A 316 22.05 2.00 15.43
CA THR A 316 21.19 0.84 15.17
C THR A 316 19.91 0.98 15.99
N HIS A 317 18.82 0.43 15.44
CA HIS A 317 17.50 0.46 16.06
C HIS A 317 17.04 -0.97 16.34
N PRO A 318 17.45 -1.60 17.45
CA PRO A 318 16.92 -2.90 17.82
C PRO A 318 15.40 -2.83 17.97
N ILE A 319 14.72 -3.79 17.35
CA ILE A 319 13.27 -3.94 17.41
C ILE A 319 12.95 -5.30 18.02
N ALA A 320 12.12 -5.31 19.06
CA ALA A 320 11.56 -6.52 19.63
C ALA A 320 10.12 -6.23 20.08
N GLY A 321 9.35 -7.27 20.40
CA GLY A 321 7.99 -7.10 20.87
C GLY A 321 7.04 -6.57 19.80
N THR A 322 5.93 -7.26 19.60
CA THR A 322 4.92 -6.84 18.62
C THR A 322 3.52 -6.95 19.19
N ARG A 323 2.72 -5.92 18.98
CA ARG A 323 1.26 -6.00 19.12
C ARG A 323 0.59 -5.47 17.87
N TRP A 324 -0.59 -6.02 17.55
CA TRP A 324 -1.46 -5.45 16.53
C TRP A 324 -1.88 -4.03 16.94
N ARG A 325 -2.20 -3.18 15.97
CA ARG A 325 -2.87 -1.90 16.26
C ARG A 325 -4.30 -2.19 16.73
N GLY A 326 -4.77 -1.41 17.71
CA GLY A 326 -6.16 -1.49 18.16
C GLY A 326 -7.14 -0.98 17.10
N ASP A 327 -8.36 -1.49 17.11
CA ASP A 327 -9.44 -1.00 16.22
C ASP A 327 -9.92 0.39 16.67
N THR A 328 -9.69 0.76 17.93
CA THR A 328 -9.91 2.11 18.49
C THR A 328 -8.68 2.65 19.20
N ASP A 329 -8.63 3.97 19.40
CA ASP A 329 -7.52 4.62 20.11
C ASP A 329 -7.39 4.12 21.56
N GLU A 330 -8.50 3.81 22.24
CA GLU A 330 -8.47 3.27 23.59
C GLU A 330 -7.87 1.85 23.63
N GLU A 331 -8.23 1.00 22.66
CA GLU A 331 -7.68 -0.34 22.53
C GLU A 331 -6.19 -0.28 22.17
N ASP A 332 -5.80 0.61 21.26
CA ASP A 332 -4.41 0.81 20.86
C ASP A 332 -3.53 1.24 22.05
N GLN A 333 -4.05 2.10 22.94
CA GLN A 333 -3.36 2.47 24.17
C GLN A 333 -3.32 1.34 25.20
N LEU A 334 -4.30 0.45 25.21
CA LEU A 334 -4.28 -0.73 26.09
C LEU A 334 -3.21 -1.72 25.63
N LEU A 335 -3.15 -2.00 24.33
CA LEU A 335 -2.14 -2.87 23.70
C LEU A 335 -0.72 -2.31 23.88
N GLU A 336 -0.55 -0.99 23.80
CA GLU A 336 0.72 -0.33 24.11
C GLU A 336 1.15 -0.60 25.56
N LYS A 337 0.24 -0.39 26.52
CA LYS A 337 0.51 -0.63 27.94
C LYS A 337 0.79 -2.10 28.24
N GLU A 338 0.10 -3.00 27.55
CA GLU A 338 0.34 -4.44 27.64
C GLU A 338 1.76 -4.78 27.15
N LEU A 339 2.17 -4.30 25.96
CA LEU A 339 3.50 -4.54 25.41
C LEU A 339 4.61 -3.98 26.32
N LEU A 340 4.42 -2.78 26.86
CA LEU A 340 5.36 -2.17 27.80
C LEU A 340 5.40 -2.85 29.18
N ALA A 341 4.36 -3.62 29.54
CA ALA A 341 4.29 -4.37 30.79
C ALA A 341 4.71 -5.84 30.63
N ASP A 342 4.85 -6.33 29.39
CA ASP A 342 5.23 -7.70 29.10
C ASP A 342 6.71 -7.94 29.46
N GLU A 343 6.93 -8.65 30.56
CA GLU A 343 8.28 -8.95 31.08
C GLU A 343 9.10 -9.80 30.11
N LYS A 344 8.44 -10.67 29.32
CA LYS A 344 9.12 -11.53 28.35
C LYS A 344 9.68 -10.69 27.20
N GLU A 345 8.82 -9.89 26.58
CA GLU A 345 9.19 -9.04 25.44
C GLU A 345 10.27 -8.03 25.82
N ARG A 346 10.20 -7.48 27.03
CA ARG A 346 11.23 -6.56 27.55
C ARG A 346 12.57 -7.24 27.80
N ALA A 347 12.58 -8.49 28.26
CA ALA A 347 13.81 -9.23 28.46
C ALA A 347 14.49 -9.55 27.13
N GLU A 348 13.72 -9.98 26.13
CA GLU A 348 14.21 -10.20 24.76
C GLU A 348 14.77 -8.89 24.17
N HIS A 349 14.02 -7.79 24.31
CA HIS A 349 14.44 -6.49 23.83
C HIS A 349 15.75 -6.01 24.46
N LEU A 350 15.88 -6.12 25.78
CA LEU A 350 17.10 -5.75 26.50
C LEU A 350 18.32 -6.52 25.98
N MET A 351 18.16 -7.81 25.71
CA MET A 351 19.22 -8.64 25.17
C MET A 351 19.68 -8.16 23.78
N LEU A 352 18.75 -7.78 22.90
CA LEU A 352 19.07 -7.23 21.58
C LEU A 352 19.74 -5.85 21.67
N VAL A 353 19.31 -5.01 22.62
CA VAL A 353 19.96 -3.71 22.91
C VAL A 353 21.40 -3.93 23.37
N ASP A 354 21.65 -4.89 24.26
CA ASP A 354 23.00 -5.20 24.71
C ASP A 354 23.88 -5.79 23.61
N LEU A 355 23.30 -6.57 22.70
CA LEU A 355 24.02 -7.03 21.51
C LEU A 355 24.43 -5.85 20.61
N GLY A 356 23.50 -4.92 20.33
CA GLY A 356 23.80 -3.72 19.56
C GLY A 356 24.88 -2.85 20.21
N ARG A 357 24.88 -2.75 21.55
CA ARG A 357 25.96 -2.07 22.30
C ARG A 357 27.30 -2.76 22.14
N ASN A 358 27.33 -4.09 22.20
CA ASN A 358 28.55 -4.88 22.03
C ASN A 358 29.11 -4.74 20.61
N ASP A 359 28.24 -4.81 19.60
CA ASP A 359 28.62 -4.67 18.19
C ASP A 359 29.23 -3.28 17.91
N LEU A 360 28.52 -2.21 18.27
CA LEU A 360 29.04 -0.85 18.12
C LEU A 360 30.29 -0.60 18.98
N GLY A 361 30.39 -1.22 20.15
CA GLY A 361 31.56 -1.13 21.02
C GLY A 361 32.87 -1.61 20.38
N ARG A 362 32.82 -2.43 19.32
CA ARG A 362 34.01 -2.91 18.59
C ARG A 362 34.61 -1.85 17.66
N VAL A 363 33.82 -0.87 17.24
CA VAL A 363 34.17 0.11 16.20
C VAL A 363 34.00 1.56 16.62
N CYS A 364 33.27 1.84 17.69
CA CYS A 364 33.10 3.18 18.21
C CYS A 364 34.19 3.57 19.22
N ALA A 365 34.43 4.86 19.37
CA ALA A 365 35.34 5.41 20.37
C ALA A 365 34.85 5.04 21.78
N PRO A 366 35.74 4.57 22.69
CA PRO A 366 35.37 4.23 24.06
C PRO A 366 34.65 5.36 24.78
N GLY A 367 33.55 5.04 25.46
CA GLY A 367 32.72 6.01 26.19
C GLY A 367 31.72 6.79 25.33
N THR A 368 31.67 6.57 24.00
CA THR A 368 30.68 7.24 23.13
C THR A 368 29.43 6.41 22.85
N VAL A 369 29.50 5.08 22.99
CA VAL A 369 28.35 4.19 22.79
C VAL A 369 27.32 4.40 23.90
N ARG A 370 26.13 4.83 23.53
CA ARG A 370 25.02 5.15 24.43
C ARG A 370 23.70 4.62 23.89
N VAL A 371 22.75 4.44 24.80
CA VAL A 371 21.35 4.13 24.49
C VAL A 371 20.55 5.39 24.80
N GLU A 372 19.94 6.02 23.79
CA GLU A 372 19.29 7.34 23.95
C GLU A 372 17.78 7.24 24.19
N ASP A 373 17.10 6.31 23.50
CA ASP A 373 15.65 6.10 23.64
C ASP A 373 15.36 4.64 24.01
N TYR A 374 15.54 4.30 25.29
CA TYR A 374 15.33 2.92 25.73
C TYR A 374 13.83 2.56 25.83
N SER A 375 13.46 1.47 25.16
CA SER A 375 12.17 0.78 25.31
C SER A 375 10.95 1.67 25.08
N HIS A 376 10.89 2.35 23.93
CA HIS A 376 9.75 3.18 23.52
C HIS A 376 8.94 2.52 22.40
N ILE A 377 7.73 3.02 22.15
CA ILE A 377 6.79 2.40 21.22
C ILE A 377 6.77 3.16 19.90
N GLU A 378 7.09 2.45 18.81
CA GLU A 378 6.88 2.92 17.46
C GLU A 378 5.63 2.29 16.85
N ARG A 379 4.76 3.12 16.25
CA ARG A 379 3.47 2.70 15.70
C ARG A 379 3.50 2.70 14.18
N TYR A 380 3.40 1.50 13.61
CA TYR A 380 3.26 1.27 12.18
C TYR A 380 1.78 1.19 11.77
N SER A 381 1.52 0.94 10.49
CA SER A 381 0.15 0.91 9.95
C SER A 381 -0.71 -0.19 10.59
N HIS A 382 -0.15 -1.38 10.80
CA HIS A 382 -0.88 -2.56 11.31
C HIS A 382 -0.36 -3.11 12.65
N VAL A 383 0.86 -2.72 13.04
CA VAL A 383 1.50 -3.21 14.27
C VAL A 383 2.17 -2.06 15.04
N MET A 384 2.51 -2.30 16.30
CA MET A 384 3.42 -1.46 17.08
C MET A 384 4.56 -2.31 17.63
N HIS A 385 5.74 -1.70 17.76
CA HIS A 385 6.96 -2.37 18.20
C HIS A 385 7.61 -1.68 19.40
N LEU A 386 8.31 -2.45 20.22
CA LEU A 386 9.25 -1.91 21.19
C LEU A 386 10.58 -1.64 20.48
N VAL A 387 11.03 -0.39 20.54
CA VAL A 387 12.22 0.06 19.82
C VAL A 387 13.19 0.71 20.79
N SER A 388 14.48 0.59 20.46
CA SER A 388 15.51 1.37 21.12
C SER A 388 16.52 1.91 20.14
N THR A 389 17.24 2.95 20.55
CA THR A 389 18.30 3.55 19.75
C THR A 389 19.62 3.32 20.44
N VAL A 390 20.53 2.59 19.81
CA VAL A 390 21.93 2.45 20.25
C VAL A 390 22.80 3.20 19.25
N THR A 391 23.59 4.15 19.75
CA THR A 391 24.41 5.01 18.90
C THR A 391 25.80 5.22 19.48
N GLY A 392 26.79 5.46 18.63
CA GLY A 392 28.16 5.74 19.03
C GLY A 392 28.97 6.46 17.94
N LEU A 393 29.99 7.21 18.34
CA LEU A 393 30.91 7.87 17.43
C LEU A 393 31.94 6.85 16.94
N LEU A 394 32.12 6.69 15.63
CA LEU A 394 33.15 5.82 15.08
C LEU A 394 34.54 6.20 15.61
N GLY A 395 35.34 5.18 15.94
CA GLY A 395 36.71 5.38 16.39
C GLY A 395 37.60 5.92 15.28
N GLU A 396 38.73 6.54 15.66
CA GLU A 396 39.71 7.00 14.67
C GLU A 396 40.16 5.87 13.74
N GLY A 397 40.17 6.13 12.44
CA GLY A 397 40.51 5.15 11.40
C GLY A 397 39.45 4.07 11.16
N ARG A 398 38.26 4.18 11.77
CA ARG A 398 37.11 3.30 11.48
C ARG A 398 36.20 3.94 10.44
N THR A 399 35.64 3.11 9.58
CA THR A 399 34.81 3.49 8.44
C THR A 399 33.37 2.98 8.60
N ALA A 400 32.45 3.46 7.77
CA ALA A 400 31.09 2.91 7.74
C ALA A 400 31.05 1.41 7.43
N LEU A 401 31.96 0.90 6.58
CA LEU A 401 32.09 -0.53 6.31
C LEU A 401 32.49 -1.32 7.58
N ASP A 402 33.31 -0.74 8.45
CA ASP A 402 33.63 -1.37 9.74
C ASP A 402 32.39 -1.48 10.63
N ALA A 403 31.53 -0.45 10.65
CA ALA A 403 30.28 -0.50 11.40
C ALA A 403 29.34 -1.58 10.86
N VAL A 404 29.17 -1.66 9.53
CA VAL A 404 28.35 -2.69 8.90
C VAL A 404 28.87 -4.08 9.25
N THR A 405 30.17 -4.35 9.05
CA THR A 405 30.76 -5.66 9.32
C THR A 405 30.80 -6.02 10.81
N ALA A 406 30.91 -5.05 11.72
CA ALA A 406 30.85 -5.31 13.16
C ALA A 406 29.45 -5.70 13.64
N CYS A 407 28.41 -5.09 13.06
CA CYS A 407 27.01 -5.41 13.36
C CYS A 407 26.52 -6.66 12.62
N PHE A 408 27.17 -7.08 11.53
CA PHE A 408 26.69 -8.14 10.64
C PHE A 408 26.86 -9.57 11.21
N PRO A 409 25.90 -10.48 11.01
CA PRO A 409 24.49 -10.22 10.68
C PRO A 409 23.73 -9.71 11.92
N ALA A 410 22.52 -9.20 11.71
CA ALA A 410 21.69 -8.70 12.79
C ALA A 410 21.38 -9.79 13.84
N GLY A 411 21.35 -9.41 15.12
CA GLY A 411 20.94 -10.30 16.22
C GLY A 411 19.54 -10.87 16.05
N THR A 412 18.62 -10.03 15.56
CA THR A 412 17.22 -10.38 15.25
C THR A 412 17.09 -11.44 14.16
N LEU A 413 18.16 -11.71 13.41
CA LEU A 413 18.22 -12.74 12.36
C LEU A 413 19.28 -13.81 12.63
N SER A 414 19.89 -13.84 13.81
CA SER A 414 20.87 -14.85 14.20
C SER A 414 20.51 -15.40 15.58
N GLY A 415 20.82 -14.62 16.62
CA GLY A 415 20.50 -14.93 18.00
C GLY A 415 21.55 -14.37 18.95
N ALA A 416 21.53 -14.87 20.18
CA ALA A 416 22.44 -14.44 21.24
C ALA A 416 22.88 -15.64 22.10
N PRO A 417 24.20 -15.89 22.30
CA PRO A 417 25.34 -15.23 21.66
C PRO A 417 25.40 -15.48 20.14
N LYS A 418 25.78 -14.45 19.36
CA LYS A 418 25.66 -14.43 17.89
C LYS A 418 26.32 -15.62 17.20
N VAL A 419 27.60 -15.90 17.48
CA VAL A 419 28.35 -16.99 16.81
C VAL A 419 27.72 -18.35 17.09
N ARG A 420 27.41 -18.67 18.35
CA ARG A 420 26.82 -19.97 18.70
C ARG A 420 25.44 -20.16 18.10
N ALA A 421 24.62 -19.10 18.05
CA ALA A 421 23.33 -19.15 17.37
C ALA A 421 23.48 -19.42 15.86
N MET A 422 24.49 -18.85 15.19
CA MET A 422 24.76 -19.13 13.77
C MET A 422 25.22 -20.57 13.51
N GLU A 423 26.00 -21.16 14.41
CA GLU A 423 26.36 -22.59 14.33
C GLU A 423 25.12 -23.48 14.43
N LEU A 424 24.22 -23.19 15.38
CA LEU A 424 22.96 -23.93 15.55
C LEU A 424 22.02 -23.75 14.34
N ILE A 425 21.97 -22.55 13.75
CA ILE A 425 21.25 -22.30 12.49
C ILE A 425 21.76 -23.21 11.37
N GLU A 426 23.08 -23.29 11.21
CA GLU A 426 23.73 -24.11 10.19
C GLU A 426 23.44 -25.62 10.37
N GLU A 427 23.27 -26.07 11.62
CA GLU A 427 22.90 -27.47 11.92
C GLU A 427 21.47 -27.83 11.50
N VAL A 428 20.53 -26.88 11.55
CA VAL A 428 19.09 -27.15 11.38
C VAL A 428 18.52 -26.72 10.02
N GLU A 429 19.12 -25.71 9.39
CA GLU A 429 18.68 -25.22 8.09
C GLU A 429 19.11 -26.14 6.95
N LYS A 430 18.22 -26.32 5.96
CA LYS A 430 18.47 -27.24 4.84
C LYS A 430 19.48 -26.67 3.85
N THR A 431 19.45 -25.36 3.68
CA THR A 431 20.11 -24.62 2.60
C THR A 431 20.73 -23.36 3.15
N ARG A 432 21.82 -22.89 2.53
CA ARG A 432 22.35 -21.56 2.83
C ARG A 432 21.27 -20.50 2.65
N ARG A 433 21.39 -19.43 3.44
CA ARG A 433 20.40 -18.36 3.46
C ARG A 433 20.49 -17.45 2.24
N GLY A 434 21.67 -17.32 1.65
CA GLY A 434 21.90 -16.37 0.57
C GLY A 434 21.58 -14.96 1.05
N LEU A 435 20.62 -14.29 0.41
CA LEU A 435 20.26 -12.91 0.78
C LEU A 435 19.54 -12.83 2.15
N TYR A 436 18.78 -13.84 2.56
CA TYR A 436 17.94 -13.74 3.77
C TYR A 436 18.75 -13.53 5.04
N GLY A 437 18.43 -12.49 5.81
CA GLY A 437 19.19 -12.10 7.00
C GLY A 437 20.53 -11.42 6.70
N GLY A 438 20.86 -11.23 5.42
CA GLY A 438 21.88 -10.29 4.97
C GLY A 438 21.36 -8.85 5.01
N VAL A 439 21.91 -7.98 4.15
CA VAL A 439 21.47 -6.58 4.07
C VAL A 439 21.37 -6.06 2.65
N VAL A 440 20.50 -5.07 2.45
CA VAL A 440 20.38 -4.27 1.22
C VAL A 440 20.49 -2.79 1.57
N GLY A 441 21.32 -2.04 0.84
CA GLY A 441 21.60 -0.65 1.18
C GLY A 441 22.73 -0.05 0.38
N TYR A 442 23.39 0.95 0.96
CA TYR A 442 24.48 1.66 0.30
C TYR A 442 25.61 2.08 1.24
N LEU A 443 26.78 2.29 0.64
CA LEU A 443 27.93 3.02 1.18
C LEU A 443 28.19 4.20 0.24
N ASP A 444 28.01 5.43 0.70
CA ASP A 444 28.23 6.61 -0.14
C ASP A 444 29.72 7.00 -0.20
N PHE A 445 30.08 7.88 -1.13
CA PHE A 445 31.46 8.37 -1.25
C PHE A 445 31.85 9.42 -0.18
N ALA A 446 30.87 9.95 0.56
CA ALA A 446 31.11 10.87 1.67
C ALA A 446 31.48 10.14 2.98
N GLY A 447 31.31 8.82 3.04
CA GLY A 447 31.61 7.98 4.20
C GLY A 447 30.40 7.59 5.03
N ASN A 448 29.18 7.82 4.54
CA ASN A 448 27.93 7.40 5.17
C ASN A 448 27.50 6.02 4.68
N ALA A 449 26.61 5.38 5.44
CA ALA A 449 25.98 4.12 5.05
C ALA A 449 24.57 4.01 5.60
N ASP A 450 23.73 3.26 4.90
CA ASP A 450 22.41 2.90 5.41
C ASP A 450 22.01 1.53 4.84
N PHE A 451 21.89 0.54 5.71
CA PHE A 451 21.61 -0.84 5.35
C PHE A 451 20.40 -1.38 6.08
N ALA A 452 19.41 -1.81 5.31
CA ALA A 452 18.26 -2.55 5.79
C ALA A 452 18.60 -4.03 5.93
N ILE A 453 18.05 -4.69 6.96
CA ILE A 453 18.10 -6.15 7.04
C ILE A 453 17.26 -6.73 5.90
N ALA A 454 17.77 -7.75 5.21
CA ALA A 454 17.10 -8.39 4.09
C ALA A 454 16.02 -9.39 4.55
N ILE A 455 14.92 -8.84 5.04
CA ILE A 455 13.68 -9.52 5.43
C ILE A 455 12.47 -8.89 4.75
N ARG A 456 11.36 -9.66 4.68
CA ARG A 456 10.18 -9.30 3.87
C ARG A 456 10.59 -8.96 2.43
N THR A 457 11.40 -9.86 1.88
CA THR A 457 12.08 -9.70 0.59
C THR A 457 11.77 -10.89 -0.30
N ALA A 458 11.53 -10.62 -1.58
CA ALA A 458 11.55 -11.60 -2.65
C ALA A 458 12.85 -11.47 -3.44
N LEU A 459 13.53 -12.59 -3.65
CA LEU A 459 14.54 -12.73 -4.69
C LEU A 459 13.88 -13.40 -5.90
N MET A 460 13.86 -12.74 -7.04
CA MET A 460 13.19 -13.22 -8.26
C MET A 460 14.23 -13.60 -9.30
N ARG A 461 14.30 -14.89 -9.65
CA ARG A 461 15.29 -15.44 -10.58
C ARG A 461 14.65 -16.52 -11.44
N ALA A 462 14.84 -16.41 -12.76
CA ALA A 462 14.43 -17.43 -13.73
C ALA A 462 12.96 -17.94 -13.59
N GLY A 463 12.01 -17.04 -13.32
CA GLY A 463 10.59 -17.37 -13.18
C GLY A 463 10.17 -17.91 -11.81
N THR A 464 11.08 -17.91 -10.82
CA THR A 464 10.80 -18.29 -9.44
C THR A 464 11.09 -17.13 -8.49
N ALA A 465 10.15 -16.85 -7.59
CA ALA A 465 10.32 -15.93 -6.48
C ALA A 465 10.59 -16.70 -5.18
N TYR A 466 11.74 -16.44 -4.57
CA TYR A 466 12.17 -17.00 -3.29
C TYR A 466 11.87 -16.00 -2.17
N VAL A 467 11.11 -16.44 -1.16
CA VAL A 467 10.78 -15.67 0.03
C VAL A 467 11.15 -16.50 1.25
N GLN A 468 12.09 -16.02 2.06
CA GLN A 468 12.51 -16.73 3.27
C GLN A 468 12.03 -15.98 4.51
N SER A 469 11.65 -16.74 5.54
CA SER A 469 11.17 -16.18 6.80
C SER A 469 11.41 -17.10 7.98
N GLY A 470 11.43 -16.52 9.17
CA GLY A 470 11.79 -17.15 10.44
C GLY A 470 11.29 -16.37 11.64
N GLY A 471 11.64 -16.84 12.83
CA GLY A 471 11.22 -16.30 14.11
C GLY A 471 12.22 -16.63 15.21
N GLY A 472 12.26 -15.82 16.26
CA GLY A 472 13.16 -16.05 17.39
C GLY A 472 12.64 -17.18 18.25
N VAL A 473 13.44 -18.23 18.41
CA VAL A 473 13.17 -19.32 19.35
C VAL A 473 13.82 -18.98 20.68
N VAL A 474 12.99 -19.00 21.73
CA VAL A 474 13.36 -18.81 23.13
C VAL A 474 12.91 -20.02 23.95
N ALA A 475 13.25 -20.06 25.25
CA ALA A 475 13.04 -21.23 26.11
C ALA A 475 11.58 -21.72 26.23
N ASP A 476 10.59 -20.85 25.98
CA ASP A 476 9.16 -21.15 26.04
C ASP A 476 8.48 -21.17 24.66
N SER A 477 9.25 -21.13 23.57
CA SER A 477 8.72 -21.22 22.21
C SER A 477 8.03 -22.55 21.95
N ASN A 478 7.03 -22.53 21.06
CA ASN A 478 6.24 -23.70 20.69
C ASN A 478 6.30 -23.91 19.17
N GLY A 479 6.70 -25.12 18.75
CA GLY A 479 6.92 -25.45 17.33
C GLY A 479 5.79 -25.01 16.36
N PRO A 480 4.54 -25.43 16.57
CA PRO A 480 3.41 -25.00 15.75
C PRO A 480 3.17 -23.48 15.68
N TYR A 481 3.39 -22.78 16.80
CA TYR A 481 3.26 -21.32 16.87
C TYR A 481 4.33 -20.64 16.01
N GLU A 482 5.60 -20.98 16.24
CA GLU A 482 6.75 -20.41 15.52
C GLU A 482 6.67 -20.69 14.01
N TYR A 483 6.24 -21.89 13.62
CA TYR A 483 5.98 -22.22 12.23
C TYR A 483 4.94 -21.26 11.63
N THR A 484 3.80 -21.08 12.32
CA THR A 484 2.69 -20.25 11.85
C THR A 484 3.12 -18.79 11.74
N GLU A 485 3.92 -18.29 12.67
CA GLU A 485 4.48 -16.94 12.63
C GLU A 485 5.41 -16.75 11.43
N ALA A 486 6.37 -17.66 11.23
CA ALA A 486 7.29 -17.61 10.09
C ALA A 486 6.53 -17.69 8.75
N THR A 487 5.53 -18.56 8.64
CA THR A 487 4.67 -18.64 7.45
C THR A 487 3.85 -17.36 7.24
N ASN A 488 3.30 -16.76 8.29
CA ASN A 488 2.56 -15.50 8.19
C ASN A 488 3.43 -14.33 7.72
N LYS A 489 4.67 -14.24 8.24
CA LYS A 489 5.66 -13.23 7.79
C LYS A 489 6.00 -13.42 6.30
N ALA A 490 6.23 -14.65 5.85
CA ALA A 490 6.46 -14.94 4.43
C ALA A 490 5.22 -14.63 3.57
N ARG A 491 4.02 -14.94 4.08
CA ARG A 491 2.76 -14.75 3.37
C ARG A 491 2.52 -13.29 2.97
N ALA A 492 3.03 -12.31 3.72
CA ALA A 492 2.94 -10.90 3.35
C ALA A 492 3.54 -10.63 1.96
N VAL A 493 4.72 -11.18 1.67
CA VAL A 493 5.40 -11.03 0.38
C VAL A 493 4.79 -11.94 -0.68
N LEU A 494 4.49 -13.19 -0.33
CA LEU A 494 3.86 -14.14 -1.27
C LEU A 494 2.49 -13.62 -1.77
N SER A 495 1.70 -13.03 -0.89
CA SER A 495 0.42 -12.41 -1.25
C SER A 495 0.60 -11.18 -2.12
N ALA A 496 1.68 -10.41 -1.91
CA ALA A 496 1.99 -9.26 -2.76
C ALA A 496 2.37 -9.70 -4.18
N ILE A 497 3.11 -10.81 -4.33
CA ILE A 497 3.43 -11.39 -5.65
C ILE A 497 2.14 -11.88 -6.32
N ALA A 498 1.29 -12.64 -5.61
CA ALA A 498 0.05 -13.15 -6.17
C ALA A 498 -0.95 -12.03 -6.52
N ALA A 499 -0.99 -10.95 -5.74
CA ALA A 499 -1.76 -9.76 -6.07
C ALA A 499 -1.21 -9.03 -7.30
N ALA A 500 0.11 -8.96 -7.44
CA ALA A 500 0.77 -8.29 -8.57
C ALA A 500 0.43 -8.97 -9.91
N GLU A 501 0.24 -10.29 -9.92
CA GLU A 501 -0.21 -11.05 -11.10
C GLU A 501 -1.61 -10.64 -11.59
N THR A 502 -2.41 -9.99 -10.74
CA THR A 502 -3.79 -9.56 -11.05
C THR A 502 -3.89 -8.08 -11.42
N LEU A 503 -2.77 -7.37 -11.57
CA LEU A 503 -2.78 -5.97 -11.95
C LEU A 503 -3.36 -5.80 -13.34
N THR A 504 -4.52 -5.13 -13.41
CA THR A 504 -5.18 -4.79 -14.67
C THR A 504 -5.63 -3.34 -14.67
N GLU A 505 -5.81 -2.77 -15.85
CA GLU A 505 -6.51 -1.49 -15.96
C GLU A 505 -7.92 -1.62 -15.37
N PRO A 506 -8.44 -0.59 -14.66
CA PRO A 506 -9.81 -0.61 -14.19
C PRO A 506 -10.75 -0.63 -15.39
N GLY A 507 -11.38 -1.78 -15.67
CA GLY A 507 -12.26 -1.91 -16.82
C GLY A 507 -13.45 -0.93 -16.74
N PRO A 508 -14.02 -0.50 -17.88
CA PRO A 508 -15.26 0.29 -17.89
C PRO A 508 -16.41 -0.46 -17.17
N ALA A 509 -16.36 -1.80 -17.16
CA ALA A 509 -17.28 -2.66 -16.42
C ALA A 509 -17.05 -2.64 -14.89
N ALA A 510 -15.82 -2.51 -14.40
CA ALA A 510 -15.54 -2.38 -12.96
C ALA A 510 -16.00 -1.02 -12.41
N MET A 511 -15.89 0.04 -13.23
CA MET A 511 -16.51 1.33 -12.91
C MET A 511 -18.04 1.25 -12.96
N ALA A 512 -18.62 0.52 -13.91
CA ALA A 512 -20.07 0.30 -14.00
C ALA A 512 -20.60 -0.60 -12.87
N GLU A 513 -19.85 -1.62 -12.42
CA GLU A 513 -20.20 -2.52 -11.32
C GLU A 513 -19.94 -1.91 -9.95
N ALA A 514 -18.87 -1.14 -9.75
CA ALA A 514 -18.64 -0.39 -8.51
C ALA A 514 -19.64 0.77 -8.37
N SER A 515 -20.02 1.39 -9.48
CA SER A 515 -21.12 2.35 -9.56
C SER A 515 -22.47 1.64 -9.33
N ALA A 516 -22.75 0.51 -9.99
CA ALA A 516 -23.99 -0.25 -9.82
C ALA A 516 -24.15 -0.90 -8.43
N ARG A 517 -23.06 -1.35 -7.78
CA ARG A 517 -23.07 -1.85 -6.40
C ARG A 517 -23.28 -0.72 -5.38
N ARG A 518 -22.87 0.52 -5.68
CA ARG A 518 -23.20 1.70 -4.87
C ARG A 518 -24.59 2.28 -5.18
N LEU A 519 -25.16 2.00 -6.35
CA LEU A 519 -26.41 2.62 -6.84
C LEU A 519 -27.64 1.70 -6.85
N ASN A 520 -27.50 0.38 -6.68
CA ASN A 520 -28.62 -0.54 -6.47
C ASN A 520 -28.61 -1.09 -5.04
N SER A 521 -28.92 -0.23 -4.07
CA SER A 521 -29.18 -0.66 -2.71
C SER A 521 -30.68 -0.90 -2.51
N PRO A 522 -31.20 -2.16 -2.58
CA PRO A 522 -32.57 -2.48 -2.19
C PRO A 522 -32.87 -2.08 -0.73
N TRP A 523 -31.81 -1.80 0.04
CA TRP A 523 -31.87 -1.31 1.40
C TRP A 523 -32.43 0.11 1.52
N LEU A 524 -32.15 1.05 0.60
CA LEU A 524 -32.72 2.40 0.67
C LEU A 524 -34.25 2.40 0.53
N ILE A 525 -34.77 1.57 -0.36
CA ILE A 525 -36.21 1.39 -0.56
C ILE A 525 -36.83 0.68 0.65
N ARG A 526 -36.15 -0.32 1.22
CA ARG A 526 -36.60 -1.00 2.45
C ARG A 526 -36.63 -0.08 3.67
N ILE A 527 -35.64 0.81 3.83
CA ILE A 527 -35.66 1.84 4.87
C ILE A 527 -36.85 2.78 4.64
N ALA A 528 -37.01 3.31 3.42
CA ALA A 528 -38.11 4.20 3.12
C ALA A 528 -39.48 3.56 3.41
N GLN A 529 -39.64 2.27 3.12
CA GLN A 529 -40.83 1.49 3.46
C GLN A 529 -41.05 1.37 4.97
N ALA A 530 -40.02 0.99 5.72
CA ALA A 530 -40.10 0.92 7.18
C ALA A 530 -40.48 2.28 7.78
N THR A 531 -39.87 3.37 7.28
CA THR A 531 -40.19 4.73 7.71
C THR A 531 -41.63 5.13 7.37
N LEU A 532 -42.17 4.74 6.22
CA LEU A 532 -43.58 4.98 5.86
C LEU A 532 -44.55 4.21 6.76
N VAL A 533 -44.23 2.96 7.12
CA VAL A 533 -45.04 2.16 8.05
C VAL A 533 -45.05 2.79 9.45
N VAL A 534 -43.90 3.27 9.92
CA VAL A 534 -43.79 4.01 11.19
C VAL A 534 -44.61 5.30 11.14
N ALA A 535 -44.53 6.07 10.04
CA ALA A 535 -45.32 7.28 9.85
C ALA A 535 -46.83 6.99 9.83
N ALA A 536 -47.26 5.93 9.15
CA ALA A 536 -48.66 5.49 9.13
C ALA A 536 -49.16 5.08 10.53
N GLY A 537 -48.36 4.33 11.28
CA GLY A 537 -48.64 3.97 12.67
C GLY A 537 -48.75 5.20 13.58
N ALA A 538 -47.85 6.17 13.43
CA ALA A 538 -47.89 7.43 14.17
C ALA A 538 -49.17 8.23 13.88
N LEU A 539 -49.63 8.31 12.62
CA LEU A 539 -50.89 8.97 12.28
C LEU A 539 -52.12 8.25 12.85
N TRP A 540 -52.10 6.92 12.84
CA TRP A 540 -53.15 6.13 13.47
C TRP A 540 -53.22 6.41 14.98
N VAL A 541 -52.08 6.41 15.68
CA VAL A 541 -52.02 6.78 17.10
C VAL A 541 -52.49 8.21 17.33
N ALA A 542 -52.03 9.18 16.52
CA ALA A 542 -52.42 10.57 16.62
C ALA A 542 -53.94 10.79 16.45
N SER A 543 -54.60 9.98 15.61
CA SER A 543 -56.06 10.00 15.43
C SER A 543 -56.82 9.57 16.69
N ARG A 544 -56.21 8.77 17.57
CA ARG A 544 -56.82 8.25 18.79
C ARG A 544 -56.50 9.11 20.02
N LEU A 545 -55.38 9.83 19.98
CA LEU A 545 -54.99 10.72 21.06
C LEU A 545 -55.94 11.91 21.20
N PRO A 546 -56.16 12.42 22.42
CA PRO A 546 -56.96 13.62 22.65
C PRO A 546 -56.21 14.86 22.13
N TRP A 547 -56.87 15.68 21.33
CA TRP A 547 -56.31 16.93 20.80
C TRP A 547 -56.89 18.16 21.48
N VAL A 548 -58.18 18.14 21.80
CA VAL A 548 -58.88 19.27 22.44
C VAL A 548 -59.86 18.74 23.47
N VAL A 549 -59.91 19.35 24.64
CA VAL A 549 -60.95 19.12 25.64
C VAL A 549 -61.82 20.36 25.72
N ILE A 550 -63.12 20.18 25.57
CA ILE A 550 -64.13 21.24 25.64
C ILE A 550 -64.90 21.10 26.95
N ARG A 551 -64.99 22.20 27.70
CA ARG A 551 -65.76 22.30 28.95
C ARG A 551 -67.02 23.10 28.71
N SER A 552 -68.17 22.52 29.05
CA SER A 552 -69.47 23.19 28.95
C SER A 552 -70.26 23.12 30.25
N PHE A 553 -71.04 24.15 30.54
CA PHE A 553 -71.90 24.23 31.71
C PHE A 553 -73.28 24.76 31.32
N ASP A 554 -74.31 24.00 31.64
CA ASP A 554 -75.71 24.28 31.32
C ASP A 554 -76.51 24.83 32.51
N GLY A 555 -75.85 25.10 33.65
CA GLY A 555 -76.46 25.65 34.86
C GLY A 555 -77.21 24.64 35.73
N LEU A 556 -77.28 23.36 35.33
CA LEU A 556 -78.12 22.34 35.96
C LEU A 556 -77.33 21.20 36.65
N GLY A 557 -75.98 21.26 36.65
CA GLY A 557 -75.10 20.26 37.26
C GLY A 557 -73.61 20.60 37.09
N PRO A 558 -72.67 19.76 37.56
CA PRO A 558 -71.24 20.02 37.41
C PRO A 558 -70.81 20.11 35.91
N PRO A 559 -69.76 20.87 35.58
CA PRO A 559 -69.32 21.08 34.20
C PRO A 559 -69.06 19.75 33.48
N LYS A 560 -69.58 19.61 32.26
CA LYS A 560 -69.33 18.44 31.40
C LYS A 560 -68.07 18.66 30.57
N GLU A 561 -67.21 17.66 30.52
CA GLU A 561 -66.01 17.62 29.68
C GLU A 561 -66.21 16.69 28.48
N VAL A 562 -66.04 17.22 27.28
CA VAL A 562 -66.02 16.43 26.04
C VAL A 562 -64.62 16.46 25.45
N THR A 563 -64.01 15.28 25.30
CA THR A 563 -62.67 15.15 24.74
C THR A 563 -62.76 14.80 23.25
N LEU A 564 -62.23 15.66 22.40
CA LEU A 564 -62.10 15.43 20.96
C LEU A 564 -60.76 14.77 20.66
N SER A 565 -60.81 13.57 20.08
CA SER A 565 -59.62 12.89 19.57
C SER A 565 -59.14 13.52 18.26
N GLY A 566 -57.91 13.22 17.84
CA GLY A 566 -57.37 13.69 16.58
C GLY A 566 -58.24 13.32 15.37
N GLY A 567 -58.86 12.15 15.37
CA GLY A 567 -59.75 11.70 14.30
C GLY A 567 -61.08 12.45 14.26
N ALA A 568 -61.57 12.95 15.41
CA ALA A 568 -62.72 13.85 15.47
C ALA A 568 -62.34 15.28 15.04
N TRP A 569 -61.11 15.71 15.35
CA TRP A 569 -60.59 17.03 14.99
C TRP A 569 -60.22 17.16 13.51
N SER A 570 -59.68 16.08 12.93
CA SER A 570 -59.30 15.96 11.53
C SER A 570 -59.61 14.56 11.02
N THR A 571 -60.70 14.45 10.26
CA THR A 571 -61.14 13.21 9.61
C THR A 571 -60.15 12.71 8.55
N ALA A 572 -59.18 13.54 8.14
CA ALA A 572 -58.17 13.22 7.14
C ALA A 572 -56.99 12.38 7.69
N LEU A 573 -56.79 12.30 9.01
CA LEU A 573 -55.65 11.57 9.59
C LEU A 573 -55.64 10.08 9.26
N LEU A 574 -56.81 9.42 9.33
CA LEU A 574 -56.93 7.99 9.06
C LEU A 574 -56.79 7.65 7.56
N PRO A 575 -57.45 8.38 6.62
CA PRO A 575 -57.18 8.24 5.18
C PRO A 575 -55.71 8.45 4.80
N LEU A 576 -55.04 9.44 5.39
CA LEU A 576 -53.61 9.71 5.12
C LEU A 576 -52.71 8.58 5.67
N ALA A 577 -53.04 8.00 6.82
CA ALA A 577 -52.33 6.82 7.33
C ALA A 577 -52.43 5.62 6.37
N MET A 578 -53.62 5.37 5.81
CA MET A 578 -53.81 4.31 4.80
C MET A 578 -53.06 4.62 3.50
N LEU A 579 -53.01 5.89 3.08
CA LEU A 579 -52.28 6.32 1.89
C LEU A 579 -50.76 6.09 2.04
N LEU A 580 -50.18 6.39 3.20
CA LEU A 580 -48.76 6.10 3.48
C LEU A 580 -48.46 4.59 3.46
N LEU A 581 -49.36 3.77 4.00
CA LEU A 581 -49.24 2.31 3.95
C LEU A 581 -49.31 1.79 2.51
N ALA A 582 -50.27 2.29 1.71
CA ALA A 582 -50.40 1.94 0.30
C ALA A 582 -49.17 2.36 -0.51
N ALA A 583 -48.60 3.53 -0.21
CA ALA A 583 -47.37 4.01 -0.84
C ALA A 583 -46.14 3.16 -0.48
N ALA A 584 -46.06 2.65 0.76
CA ALA A 584 -45.01 1.72 1.16
C ALA A 584 -45.07 0.42 0.33
N VAL A 585 -46.27 -0.11 0.10
CA VAL A 585 -46.48 -1.29 -0.76
C VAL A 585 -46.18 -0.97 -2.22
N ALA A 586 -46.67 0.16 -2.73
CA ALA A 586 -46.44 0.59 -4.12
C ALA A 586 -44.94 0.78 -4.43
N ALA A 587 -44.13 1.22 -3.47
CA ALA A 587 -42.67 1.35 -3.63
C ALA A 587 -41.96 0.01 -3.94
N ILE A 588 -42.61 -1.15 -3.70
CA ILE A 588 -42.10 -2.47 -4.10
C ILE A 588 -42.19 -2.64 -5.63
N ALA A 589 -43.30 -2.23 -6.23
CA ALA A 589 -43.68 -2.58 -7.59
C ALA A 589 -43.19 -1.57 -8.66
N VAL A 590 -42.57 -0.46 -8.25
CA VAL A 590 -42.31 0.68 -9.12
C VAL A 590 -40.82 1.06 -9.11
N ARG A 591 -40.26 1.39 -10.28
CA ARG A 591 -38.86 1.79 -10.47
C ARG A 591 -38.77 2.97 -11.46
N GLY A 592 -37.66 3.72 -11.43
CA GLY A 592 -37.41 4.81 -12.37
C GLY A 592 -38.40 5.98 -12.25
N TRP A 593 -38.89 6.52 -13.39
CA TRP A 593 -39.78 7.68 -13.42
C TRP A 593 -41.05 7.54 -12.55
N PRO A 594 -41.80 6.43 -12.57
CA PRO A 594 -42.98 6.32 -11.70
C PRO A 594 -42.64 6.24 -10.19
N LEU A 595 -41.40 5.87 -9.81
CA LEU A 595 -40.94 5.96 -8.42
C LEU A 595 -40.67 7.42 -8.01
N ARG A 596 -40.20 8.25 -8.94
CA ARG A 596 -40.07 9.72 -8.75
C ARG A 596 -41.43 10.38 -8.58
N ALA A 597 -42.42 9.94 -9.37
CA ALA A 597 -43.79 10.42 -9.24
C ALA A 597 -44.38 10.06 -7.87
N LEU A 598 -44.18 8.81 -7.41
CA LEU A 598 -44.60 8.37 -6.08
C LEU A 598 -43.91 9.18 -4.96
N ALA A 599 -42.60 9.42 -5.07
CA ALA A 599 -41.86 10.25 -4.11
C ALA A 599 -42.37 11.70 -4.08
N GLY A 600 -42.68 12.30 -5.24
CA GLY A 600 -43.27 13.63 -5.32
C GLY A 600 -44.65 13.71 -4.66
N LEU A 601 -45.51 12.70 -4.88
CA LEU A 601 -46.82 12.61 -4.22
C LEU A 601 -46.68 12.45 -2.70
N LEU A 602 -45.72 11.65 -2.23
CA LEU A 602 -45.43 11.50 -0.80
C LEU A 602 -44.92 12.79 -0.15
N ALA A 603 -44.08 13.56 -0.84
CA ALA A 603 -43.63 14.87 -0.36
C ALA A 603 -44.83 15.83 -0.19
N LEU A 604 -45.75 15.86 -1.16
CA LEU A 604 -46.99 16.66 -1.06
C LEU A 604 -47.88 16.17 0.08
N ALA A 605 -48.04 14.85 0.24
CA ALA A 605 -48.80 14.27 1.35
C ALA A 605 -48.18 14.64 2.71
N SER A 606 -46.84 14.67 2.82
CA SER A 606 -46.16 15.06 4.06
C SER A 606 -46.44 16.50 4.45
N LEU A 607 -46.55 17.43 3.47
CA LEU A 607 -46.93 18.82 3.72
C LEU A 607 -48.37 18.92 4.22
N ALA A 608 -49.30 18.16 3.61
CA ALA A 608 -50.69 18.10 4.05
C ALA A 608 -50.81 17.56 5.49
N VAL A 609 -50.08 16.50 5.83
CA VAL A 609 -50.02 15.93 7.18
C VAL A 609 -49.43 16.94 8.17
N GLY A 610 -48.32 17.60 7.80
CA GLY A 610 -47.69 18.62 8.63
C GLY A 610 -48.61 19.79 8.93
N TYR A 611 -49.37 20.25 7.92
CA TYR A 611 -50.38 21.29 8.09
C TYR A 611 -51.46 20.88 9.11
N LEU A 612 -51.96 19.64 9.06
CA LEU A 612 -52.95 19.15 10.02
C LEU A 612 -52.44 19.19 11.45
N GLY A 613 -51.20 18.76 11.69
CA GLY A 613 -50.56 18.84 13.01
C GLY A 613 -50.37 20.28 13.49
N VAL A 614 -49.79 21.13 12.64
CA VAL A 614 -49.52 22.55 12.95
C VAL A 614 -50.81 23.36 13.13
N SER A 615 -51.90 22.98 12.45
CA SER A 615 -53.17 23.72 12.52
C SER A 615 -53.69 23.89 13.94
N LEU A 616 -53.48 22.93 14.83
CA LEU A 616 -53.89 23.03 16.24
C LEU A 616 -53.12 24.13 17.01
N TRP A 617 -51.88 24.41 16.61
CA TRP A 617 -51.04 25.46 17.22
C TRP A 617 -51.41 26.86 16.72
N VAL A 618 -51.80 26.96 15.45
CA VAL A 618 -51.99 28.25 14.76
C VAL A 618 -53.45 28.74 14.80
N LEU A 619 -54.43 27.85 15.00
CA LEU A 619 -55.84 28.23 15.06
C LEU A 619 -56.11 29.14 16.28
N PRO A 620 -56.57 30.39 16.09
CA PRO A 620 -56.82 31.30 17.21
C PRO A 620 -58.01 30.83 18.06
N ASP A 621 -59.12 30.43 17.42
CA ASP A 621 -60.39 30.12 18.10
C ASP A 621 -60.70 28.62 18.15
N VAL A 622 -59.82 27.84 18.78
CA VAL A 622 -59.99 26.38 18.97
C VAL A 622 -61.28 26.04 19.74
N ALA A 623 -61.74 26.94 20.61
CA ALA A 623 -62.93 26.78 21.42
C ALA A 623 -64.21 26.72 20.57
N VAL A 624 -64.32 27.54 19.51
CA VAL A 624 -65.50 27.59 18.62
C VAL A 624 -65.58 26.35 17.74
N ARG A 625 -64.48 26.00 17.06
CA ARG A 625 -64.42 24.79 16.23
C ARG A 625 -64.60 23.52 17.06
N GLY A 626 -64.06 23.49 18.28
CA GLY A 626 -64.23 22.37 19.20
C GLY A 626 -65.67 22.24 19.70
N ALA A 627 -66.36 23.35 20.00
CA ALA A 627 -67.77 23.33 20.38
C ALA A 627 -68.67 22.80 19.25
N GLU A 628 -68.41 23.22 18.00
CA GLU A 628 -69.11 22.72 16.82
C GLU A 628 -68.93 21.21 16.64
N LEU A 629 -67.68 20.72 16.68
CA LEU A 629 -67.36 19.29 16.56
C LEU A 629 -67.87 18.44 17.74
N ALA A 630 -68.00 19.04 18.93
CA ALA A 630 -68.55 18.39 20.12
C ALA A 630 -70.09 18.49 20.19
N HIS A 631 -70.75 19.15 19.24
CA HIS A 631 -72.19 19.47 19.26
C HIS A 631 -72.64 20.20 20.53
N VAL A 632 -71.79 21.11 21.04
CA VAL A 632 -72.03 21.92 22.23
C VAL A 632 -72.37 23.35 21.81
N SER A 633 -73.39 23.96 22.42
CA SER A 633 -73.73 25.36 22.14
C SER A 633 -72.61 26.29 22.61
N VAL A 634 -72.18 27.22 21.76
CA VAL A 634 -71.13 28.22 22.06
C VAL A 634 -71.50 29.06 23.30
N MET A 635 -72.80 29.27 23.56
CA MET A 635 -73.28 30.01 24.74
C MET A 635 -73.07 29.25 26.07
N SER A 636 -72.85 27.93 26.02
CA SER A 636 -72.61 27.08 27.19
C SER A 636 -71.13 26.77 27.44
N LEU A 637 -70.23 27.37 26.64
CA LEU A 637 -68.80 27.10 26.66
C LEU A 637 -68.11 27.83 27.82
N VAL A 638 -67.45 27.08 28.70
CA VAL A 638 -66.74 27.63 29.88
C VAL A 638 -65.22 27.65 29.67
N GLY A 639 -64.70 26.80 28.79
CA GLY A 639 -63.30 26.80 28.43
C GLY A 639 -62.93 25.72 27.43
N SER A 640 -61.73 25.83 26.87
CA SER A 640 -61.14 24.82 26.00
C SER A 640 -59.66 24.63 26.35
N GLU A 641 -59.21 23.39 26.34
CA GLU A 641 -57.82 23.03 26.59
C GLU A 641 -57.24 22.30 25.37
N ARG A 642 -56.06 22.72 24.91
CA ARG A 642 -55.33 22.07 23.81
C ARG A 642 -54.38 21.02 24.36
N ARG A 643 -54.43 19.82 23.81
CA ARG A 643 -53.51 18.72 24.09
C ARG A 643 -52.61 18.48 22.88
N TYR A 644 -51.37 18.97 22.99
CA TYR A 644 -50.46 19.05 21.85
C TYR A 644 -49.77 17.73 21.47
N TRP A 645 -49.83 16.69 22.31
CA TRP A 645 -49.16 15.42 22.05
C TRP A 645 -49.62 14.78 20.73
N GLY A 646 -50.94 14.74 20.46
CA GLY A 646 -51.46 14.20 19.19
C GLY A 646 -51.04 15.02 17.96
N ALA A 647 -51.03 16.35 18.09
CA ALA A 647 -50.53 17.24 17.04
C ALA A 647 -49.02 17.07 16.80
N GLY A 648 -48.22 16.94 17.86
CA GLY A 648 -46.77 16.69 17.79
C GLY A 648 -46.43 15.37 17.12
N VAL A 649 -47.16 14.28 17.44
CA VAL A 649 -47.01 12.98 16.76
C VAL A 649 -47.35 13.08 15.27
N THR A 650 -48.34 13.91 14.90
CA THR A 650 -48.70 14.16 13.49
C THR A 650 -47.59 14.89 12.73
N VAL A 651 -46.94 15.88 13.35
CA VAL A 651 -45.79 16.58 12.76
C VAL A 651 -44.58 15.65 12.62
N ALA A 652 -44.32 14.79 13.61
CA ALA A 652 -43.26 13.77 13.51
C ALA A 652 -43.54 12.76 12.38
N ALA A 653 -44.80 12.36 12.19
CA ALA A 653 -45.20 11.51 11.07
C ALA A 653 -45.00 12.19 9.72
N ALA A 654 -45.28 13.50 9.61
CA ALA A 654 -44.98 14.29 8.41
C ALA A 654 -43.48 14.30 8.08
N ALA A 655 -42.63 14.52 9.10
CA ALA A 655 -41.17 14.48 8.92
C ALA A 655 -40.69 13.11 8.44
N CYS A 656 -41.21 12.02 9.01
CA CYS A 656 -40.90 10.66 8.58
C CYS A 656 -41.34 10.39 7.13
N ALA A 657 -42.54 10.83 6.74
CA ALA A 657 -43.02 10.70 5.37
C ALA A 657 -42.17 11.49 4.37
N LEU A 658 -41.70 12.69 4.76
CA LEU A 658 -40.80 13.49 3.93
C LEU A 658 -39.42 12.83 3.78
N ILE A 659 -38.86 12.29 4.86
CA ILE A 659 -37.60 11.53 4.81
C ILE A 659 -37.74 10.34 3.86
N ALA A 660 -38.83 9.57 3.97
CA ALA A 660 -39.10 8.46 3.06
C ALA A 660 -39.23 8.93 1.61
N ALA A 661 -39.91 10.06 1.35
CA ALA A 661 -39.99 10.65 0.01
C ALA A 661 -38.62 11.02 -0.55
N VAL A 662 -37.73 11.61 0.24
CA VAL A 662 -36.35 11.95 -0.16
C VAL A 662 -35.53 10.69 -0.46
N LEU A 663 -35.66 9.65 0.37
CA LEU A 663 -34.99 8.36 0.15
C LEU A 663 -35.46 7.70 -1.15
N LEU A 664 -36.77 7.71 -1.42
CA LEU A 664 -37.31 7.20 -2.68
C LEU A 664 -36.89 8.06 -3.88
N MET A 665 -36.86 9.39 -3.73
CA MET A 665 -36.43 10.31 -4.80
C MET A 665 -34.96 10.10 -5.18
N ARG A 666 -34.09 9.91 -4.17
CA ARG A 666 -32.68 9.55 -4.37
C ARG A 666 -32.54 8.20 -5.06
N SER A 667 -33.29 7.19 -4.60
CA SER A 667 -33.27 5.87 -5.26
C SER A 667 -33.74 5.90 -6.73
N ALA A 668 -34.53 6.90 -7.11
CA ALA A 668 -35.12 7.01 -8.43
C ALA A 668 -34.34 7.95 -9.38
N SER A 669 -33.47 8.82 -8.87
CA SER A 669 -32.49 9.57 -9.69
C SER A 669 -31.38 8.67 -10.24
N ASP A 670 -31.09 7.59 -9.53
CA ASP A 670 -29.98 6.67 -9.82
C ASP A 670 -30.25 5.76 -11.03
N SER A 671 -31.53 5.58 -11.42
CA SER A 671 -31.91 4.74 -12.58
C SER A 671 -31.96 5.49 -13.92
N GLY A 672 -31.82 6.82 -13.93
CA GLY A 672 -32.17 7.68 -15.08
C GLY A 672 -31.00 8.31 -15.86
N SER A 673 -29.77 8.27 -15.36
CA SER A 673 -28.63 8.94 -16.02
C SER A 673 -27.96 8.10 -17.12
N ALA A 674 -28.25 6.80 -17.21
CA ALA A 674 -27.60 5.89 -18.17
C ALA A 674 -28.18 5.93 -19.61
N ARG A 675 -29.26 6.68 -19.88
CA ARG A 675 -29.89 6.70 -21.22
C ARG A 675 -29.95 8.05 -21.93
N SER A 676 -29.50 9.16 -21.31
CA SER A 676 -29.70 10.50 -21.88
C SER A 676 -28.42 11.29 -22.23
N SER A 677 -27.21 10.79 -21.94
CA SER A 677 -25.96 11.52 -22.26
C SER A 677 -25.29 11.12 -23.57
N ALA A 678 -25.75 10.06 -24.25
CA ALA A 678 -25.08 9.55 -25.45
C ALA A 678 -25.48 10.22 -26.78
N ILE A 679 -26.52 11.06 -26.82
CA ILE A 679 -26.97 11.67 -28.09
C ILE A 679 -27.49 13.08 -27.84
N LYS A 680 -26.61 14.10 -27.86
CA LYS A 680 -27.08 15.46 -28.22
C LYS A 680 -26.04 16.51 -28.64
N TYR A 681 -24.73 16.25 -28.62
CA TYR A 681 -23.77 17.21 -29.19
C TYR A 681 -22.62 16.52 -29.94
N THR A 682 -22.86 16.18 -31.20
CA THR A 682 -21.79 16.00 -32.19
C THR A 682 -22.17 16.78 -33.43
N THR A 683 -21.33 17.76 -33.80
CA THR A 683 -21.56 18.65 -34.93
C THR A 683 -21.43 17.90 -36.28
N PRO A 684 -22.12 18.36 -37.35
CA PRO A 684 -22.12 17.70 -38.66
C PRO A 684 -20.75 17.53 -39.34
N ALA A 685 -19.73 18.25 -38.87
CA ALA A 685 -18.36 18.16 -39.37
C ALA A 685 -17.67 16.85 -38.94
N THR A 686 -17.94 16.37 -37.73
CA THR A 686 -17.33 15.15 -37.17
C THR A 686 -17.90 13.88 -37.81
N ARG A 687 -19.13 13.94 -38.32
CA ARG A 687 -19.75 12.81 -39.04
C ARG A 687 -19.13 12.58 -40.43
N ARG A 688 -18.56 13.62 -41.05
CA ARG A 688 -17.89 13.55 -42.36
C ARG A 688 -16.42 13.10 -42.29
N SER A 689 -15.74 13.26 -41.15
CA SER A 689 -14.38 12.77 -40.97
C SER A 689 -14.32 11.27 -40.64
N ILE A 690 -15.37 10.73 -40.00
CA ILE A 690 -15.48 9.30 -39.69
C ILE A 690 -15.76 8.50 -40.98
N ALA A 691 -16.69 8.94 -41.82
CA ALA A 691 -17.01 8.27 -43.09
C ALA A 691 -15.86 8.27 -44.12
N ARG A 692 -14.87 9.17 -44.01
CA ARG A 692 -13.69 9.18 -44.90
C ARG A 692 -12.52 8.33 -44.41
N ARG A 693 -12.54 7.87 -43.15
CA ARG A 693 -11.50 6.99 -42.60
C ARG A 693 -11.76 5.51 -42.89
N ASP A 694 -13.03 5.13 -43.06
CA ASP A 694 -13.42 3.73 -43.28
C ASP A 694 -13.21 3.28 -44.74
N ASP A 695 -13.25 4.19 -45.73
CA ASP A 695 -13.05 3.85 -47.15
C ASP A 695 -11.57 3.72 -47.58
N ALA A 696 -10.60 4.12 -46.74
CA ALA A 696 -9.19 4.19 -47.10
C ALA A 696 -8.34 2.98 -46.63
N SER A 697 -8.94 2.01 -45.94
CA SER A 697 -8.21 0.95 -45.23
C SER A 697 -8.51 -0.48 -45.73
N GLY A 698 -9.05 -0.63 -46.94
CA GLY A 698 -9.49 -1.92 -47.48
C GLY A 698 -9.00 -2.19 -48.91
N ALA A 699 -7.70 -2.42 -49.09
CA ALA A 699 -7.17 -3.06 -50.30
C ALA A 699 -6.00 -3.99 -49.97
N MET A 700 -6.23 -5.28 -50.23
CA MET A 700 -5.29 -6.42 -50.29
C MET A 700 -4.72 -6.98 -48.99
N LEU A 701 -5.29 -8.12 -48.56
CA LEU A 701 -4.59 -9.41 -48.37
C LEU A 701 -5.63 -10.46 -47.89
N GLU A 702 -5.88 -11.46 -48.73
CA GLU A 702 -6.83 -12.56 -48.51
C GLU A 702 -6.26 -13.63 -47.56
N GLY A 703 -7.09 -14.15 -46.64
CA GLY A 703 -6.74 -15.29 -45.78
C GLY A 703 -7.84 -15.68 -44.78
N ARG A 704 -8.85 -16.42 -45.24
CA ARG A 704 -9.86 -17.26 -44.53
C ARG A 704 -10.31 -16.82 -43.12
N GLN A 705 -11.46 -16.13 -43.05
CA GLN A 705 -12.35 -16.10 -41.89
C GLN A 705 -13.64 -16.87 -42.20
N THR A 706 -14.03 -17.75 -41.27
CA THR A 706 -15.33 -18.43 -41.20
C THR A 706 -16.48 -17.41 -41.20
N PRO A 707 -17.56 -17.60 -41.96
CA PRO A 707 -18.64 -16.62 -42.03
C PRO A 707 -19.53 -16.69 -40.78
N GLU A 708 -19.62 -15.61 -40.01
CA GLU A 708 -20.65 -15.43 -38.99
C GLU A 708 -22.04 -15.46 -39.66
N MET A 709 -22.88 -16.43 -39.27
CA MET A 709 -24.25 -16.53 -39.75
C MET A 709 -25.06 -15.32 -39.30
N SER A 710 -25.70 -14.64 -40.26
CA SER A 710 -26.61 -13.54 -39.94
C SER A 710 -27.82 -14.06 -39.15
N GLU A 711 -28.36 -13.21 -38.26
CA GLU A 711 -29.50 -13.53 -37.37
C GLU A 711 -30.69 -14.13 -38.14
N ARG A 712 -30.89 -13.72 -39.39
CA ARG A 712 -31.96 -14.24 -40.26
C ARG A 712 -31.78 -15.70 -40.65
N MET A 713 -30.53 -16.15 -40.86
CA MET A 713 -30.22 -17.53 -41.22
C MET A 713 -30.36 -18.49 -40.03
N ILE A 714 -30.20 -17.98 -38.81
CA ILE A 714 -30.43 -18.75 -37.57
C ILE A 714 -31.92 -19.07 -37.43
N TRP A 715 -32.78 -18.09 -37.71
CA TRP A 715 -34.24 -18.27 -37.64
C TRP A 715 -34.75 -19.24 -38.72
N ASP A 716 -34.25 -19.13 -39.96
CA ASP A 716 -34.64 -20.05 -41.03
C ASP A 716 -34.20 -21.51 -40.76
N ALA A 717 -33.03 -21.73 -40.14
CA ALA A 717 -32.57 -23.08 -39.78
C ALA A 717 -33.43 -23.73 -38.68
N LEU A 718 -33.87 -22.94 -37.69
CA LEU A 718 -34.74 -23.41 -36.61
C LEU A 718 -36.15 -23.73 -37.10
N ASP A 719 -36.69 -22.95 -38.04
CA ASP A 719 -38.01 -23.19 -38.63
C ASP A 719 -38.04 -24.47 -39.50
N GLU A 720 -36.90 -24.87 -40.06
CA GLU A 720 -36.74 -26.14 -40.77
C GLU A 720 -36.41 -27.33 -39.85
N GLY A 721 -36.40 -27.13 -38.53
CA GLY A 721 -36.13 -28.17 -37.53
C GLY A 721 -34.68 -28.65 -37.49
N ARG A 722 -33.73 -27.85 -37.98
CA ARG A 722 -32.29 -28.12 -37.91
C ARG A 722 -31.65 -27.34 -36.77
N ASP A 723 -30.71 -27.95 -36.06
CA ASP A 723 -29.92 -27.27 -35.03
C ASP A 723 -28.84 -26.40 -35.71
N PRO A 724 -28.85 -25.07 -35.53
CA PRO A 724 -27.87 -24.17 -36.16
C PRO A 724 -26.45 -24.30 -35.58
N THR A 725 -26.23 -25.16 -34.59
CA THR A 725 -24.90 -25.46 -34.01
C THR A 725 -24.28 -26.76 -34.52
N ASP A 726 -25.00 -27.57 -35.30
CA ASP A 726 -24.47 -28.79 -35.91
C ASP A 726 -23.59 -28.46 -37.13
N ALA A 727 -22.28 -28.51 -36.95
CA ALA A 727 -21.31 -28.40 -38.04
C ALA A 727 -21.39 -29.64 -38.95
N PRO A 728 -21.35 -29.50 -40.29
CA PRO A 728 -21.36 -30.65 -41.18
C PRO A 728 -20.06 -31.45 -40.99
N SER A 729 -20.18 -32.73 -40.64
CA SER A 729 -19.05 -33.66 -40.64
C SER A 729 -18.58 -33.86 -42.09
N GLU A 730 -17.42 -33.29 -42.45
CA GLU A 730 -16.76 -33.63 -43.71
C GLU A 730 -16.36 -35.10 -43.68
N SER A 731 -16.92 -35.83 -44.64
CA SER A 731 -16.57 -37.19 -45.01
C SER A 731 -15.15 -37.24 -45.58
N ASP A 732 -14.36 -38.20 -45.11
CA ASP A 732 -13.10 -38.62 -45.72
C ASP A 732 -13.27 -38.89 -47.22
N THR A 733 -12.38 -38.30 -48.02
CA THR A 733 -12.27 -38.59 -49.45
C THR A 733 -11.30 -39.75 -49.65
N GLU A 734 -11.81 -40.91 -50.06
CA GLU A 734 -11.05 -41.83 -50.90
C GLU A 734 -11.94 -42.42 -52.00
N GLY A 735 -11.60 -42.14 -53.26
CA GLY A 735 -11.76 -43.12 -54.33
C GLY A 735 -12.64 -42.76 -55.53
N ARG A 736 -11.96 -42.20 -56.55
CA ARG A 736 -12.25 -42.21 -58.00
C ARG A 736 -13.21 -41.17 -58.60
#